data_AF-A0A7J6JF91-F1
#
_entry.id   AF-A0A7J6JF91-F1
#
_cell.length_a   1.000
_cell.length_b   1.000
_cell.length_c   1.000
_cell.angle_alpha   90.00
_cell.angle_beta   90.00
_cell.angle_gamma   90.00
#
_symmetry.space_group_name_H-M   'P 1'
#
loop_
_entity.id
_entity.type
_entity.pdbx_description
1 polymer ?
#
loop_
_entity_poly.entity_id
_entity_poly.type
_entity_poly.pdbx_seq_one_letter_code
_entity_poly.pdbx_strand_id
1 'polypeptide(L)'
;MSPPIPPAASHAANDLSDAALGGPIALKDGLFIDGYGRTLALHGLNISGASKLPTTPNGLSHLTEGFFEHRTVTFVGRPFPLEDAPLHFRRLRAWGLPLIRLLVTWESIGHAGPDPRTDLDLEYIEYLRKLVEMMPAYGIKCFICAHQDVWSRFSGGSGAPGWTFEVAGLDVEAFTDTGAAYVHGQDELRRATAPVNEKEPSGPFVWPSGYQKLAASTMATLFWAGDVFAPKLVCSRQTKAGKDETVSVKDFLQDALIEAFGRLADEVADLEACIGFEPMNEPHRGLINLHGFDGWNYDTDLHIGHYPSLTQALALASGYAQEVDYYVKSWPFPTRISHRSVVDPKGRSAWLTSKGKNLGLGECVWRAHGAWDWDASSKKPKVLQKNYFEVDHRPGREGTPIEWYRDFYAPFLKRFSDRVSRKSPRQFCFIEPIPNEFMPPWVDGNSGEAKSPKKQNYATKTVIDIKRPDNLVFGPHFYDLNVLFSKHHSWMSVNVQGLSRGMFILKALYFGARALRKNYRAQLGNIIKYGKASLGDHVPALIGEVGIPYDINGGEAFATGNYDKQRELMHALIAAMEDNMVGFTLWNYNPDNRVEYGDGWNKEDFSVVNGDDEEVPGRIMQDYANAPHAKDELYRGGRVLDVVIRPYAVKIAGRPLRSDWDPRTLKYEFEWTSQDRVGEEQDDKLRTTEVFIPRYHYEGGIKAKVSDGDWSYDAELQTLYVRHKAEVYRHRLVVEIPNVGRRLLERVERRRRAVPPSFPLSLLSASGELALEELDPGLVLVMLLLPAIAIALAVFAQRLG
;
A
#
# COMPACT_ATOMS: atom_id res chain seq x y z
N MET A 1 -9.53 -6.54 52.53
CA MET A 1 -8.11 -6.17 52.40
C MET A 1 -7.92 -5.73 50.97
N SER A 2 -7.56 -4.47 50.76
CA SER A 2 -7.28 -3.93 49.43
C SER A 2 -6.11 -4.69 48.81
N PRO A 3 -6.17 -5.07 47.52
CA PRO A 3 -5.03 -5.70 46.88
C PRO A 3 -3.90 -4.66 46.74
N PRO A 4 -2.62 -5.09 46.82
CA PRO A 4 -1.50 -4.20 46.58
C PRO A 4 -1.56 -3.72 45.13
N ILE A 5 -1.50 -2.40 44.96
CA ILE A 5 -1.38 -1.71 43.67
C ILE A 5 -0.04 -2.16 43.05
N PRO A 6 -0.01 -2.79 41.86
CA PRO A 6 1.24 -2.98 41.14
C PRO A 6 1.82 -1.59 40.83
N PRO A 7 3.15 -1.39 40.81
CA PRO A 7 3.69 -0.13 40.32
C PRO A 7 3.08 0.14 38.94
N ALA A 8 2.43 1.29 38.78
CA ALA A 8 1.78 1.67 37.55
C ALA A 8 2.76 1.45 36.40
N ALA A 9 2.40 0.63 35.43
CA ALA A 9 3.16 0.54 34.21
C ALA A 9 3.20 1.96 33.63
N SER A 10 4.40 2.54 33.46
CA SER A 10 4.57 3.93 33.02
C SER A 10 4.18 4.18 31.57
N HIS A 11 3.81 3.13 30.83
CA HIS A 11 3.62 3.13 29.38
C HIS A 11 2.32 2.43 28.97
N ALA A 12 1.68 2.96 27.92
CA ALA A 12 0.51 2.36 27.30
C ALA A 12 0.84 1.06 26.53
N ALA A 13 -0.16 0.22 26.27
CA ALA A 13 -0.01 -1.00 25.49
C ALA A 13 0.58 -0.74 24.11
N ASN A 14 0.10 0.32 23.45
CA ASN A 14 0.55 0.73 22.12
C ASN A 14 1.76 1.69 22.13
N ASP A 15 2.38 1.90 23.29
CA ASP A 15 3.68 2.56 23.35
C ASP A 15 4.77 1.58 22.91
N LEU A 16 5.35 1.85 21.73
CA LEU A 16 6.42 1.05 21.14
C LEU A 16 7.82 1.60 21.43
N SER A 17 7.98 2.64 22.27
CA SER A 17 9.31 3.15 22.64
C SER A 17 10.19 2.06 23.26
N ASP A 18 11.51 2.18 23.12
CA ASP A 18 12.47 1.23 23.68
C ASP A 18 12.31 1.13 25.21
N ALA A 19 11.94 2.23 25.87
CA ALA A 19 11.61 2.24 27.29
C ALA A 19 10.40 1.33 27.63
N ALA A 20 9.34 1.41 26.83
CA ALA A 20 8.15 0.58 27.01
C ALA A 20 8.36 -0.89 26.63
N LEU A 21 9.28 -1.15 25.70
CA LEU A 21 9.60 -2.47 25.14
C LEU A 21 10.77 -3.19 25.83
N GLY A 22 11.53 -2.50 26.69
CA GLY A 22 12.74 -3.06 27.30
C GLY A 22 13.92 -3.16 26.33
N GLY A 23 13.91 -2.36 25.25
CA GLY A 23 14.90 -2.39 24.18
C GLY A 23 14.27 -2.28 22.79
N PRO A 24 15.07 -2.37 21.71
CA PRO A 24 14.58 -2.32 20.34
C PRO A 24 13.76 -3.55 19.99
N ILE A 25 12.89 -3.41 18.98
CA ILE A 25 12.18 -4.55 18.39
C ILE A 25 13.20 -5.50 17.76
N ALA A 26 13.04 -6.80 17.97
CA ALA A 26 13.85 -7.85 17.35
C ALA A 26 12.98 -8.85 16.60
N LEU A 27 13.61 -9.71 15.79
CA LEU A 27 12.94 -10.79 15.05
C LEU A 27 13.27 -12.14 15.69
N LYS A 28 12.26 -12.99 15.91
CA LYS A 28 12.43 -14.36 16.39
C LYS A 28 11.32 -15.26 15.88
N ASP A 29 11.69 -16.37 15.23
CA ASP A 29 10.76 -17.44 14.80
C ASP A 29 9.50 -16.92 14.07
N GLY A 30 9.70 -16.01 13.11
CA GLY A 30 8.63 -15.42 12.30
C GLY A 30 7.80 -14.34 13.00
N LEU A 31 8.28 -13.83 14.14
CA LEU A 31 7.59 -12.83 14.95
C LEU A 31 8.47 -11.60 15.22
N PHE A 32 7.81 -10.47 15.40
CA PHE A 32 8.40 -9.29 16.05
C PHE A 32 8.32 -9.49 17.56
N ILE A 33 9.42 -9.25 18.27
CA ILE A 33 9.50 -9.41 19.72
C ILE A 33 10.06 -8.16 20.40
N ASP A 34 9.67 -7.93 21.64
CA ASP A 34 10.26 -6.91 22.50
C ASP A 34 11.43 -7.43 23.35
N GLY A 35 12.07 -6.55 24.12
CA GLY A 35 13.19 -6.90 25.02
C GLY A 35 12.81 -7.82 26.17
N TYR A 36 11.51 -7.98 26.44
CA TYR A 36 10.98 -8.94 27.40
C TYR A 36 10.56 -10.26 26.74
N GLY A 37 10.81 -10.47 25.44
CA GLY A 37 10.47 -11.71 24.74
C GLY A 37 8.99 -11.87 24.38
N ARG A 38 8.17 -10.82 24.54
CA ARG A 38 6.75 -10.83 24.14
C ARG A 38 6.62 -10.62 22.64
N THR A 39 5.61 -11.24 22.04
CA THR A 39 5.26 -11.02 20.62
C THR A 39 4.59 -9.66 20.45
N LEU A 40 4.96 -8.91 19.41
CA LEU A 40 4.36 -7.63 19.06
C LEU A 40 3.39 -7.76 17.89
N ALA A 41 2.17 -7.25 18.07
CA ALA A 41 1.23 -6.99 16.98
C ALA A 41 1.38 -5.54 16.53
N LEU A 42 1.89 -5.33 15.32
CA LEU A 42 2.21 -4.00 14.81
C LEU A 42 1.09 -3.48 13.89
N HIS A 43 0.34 -2.48 14.34
CA HIS A 43 -0.67 -1.78 13.56
C HIS A 43 -0.24 -0.33 13.31
N GLY A 44 -0.50 0.18 12.11
CA GLY A 44 0.02 1.47 11.69
C GLY A 44 -0.68 2.10 10.50
N LEU A 45 -0.09 3.19 10.01
CA LEU A 45 -0.52 3.97 8.86
C LEU A 45 0.66 4.32 7.94
N ASN A 46 0.37 4.44 6.65
CA ASN A 46 1.24 5.08 5.67
C ASN A 46 1.18 6.60 5.83
N ILE A 47 2.33 7.26 5.92
CA ILE A 47 2.42 8.71 6.13
C ILE A 47 3.46 9.29 5.16
N SER A 48 3.07 10.05 4.16
CA SER A 48 1.70 10.24 3.68
C SER A 48 1.68 10.34 2.16
N GLY A 49 0.50 10.18 1.54
CA GLY A 49 0.33 10.43 0.09
C GLY A 49 0.77 11.82 -0.35
N ALA A 50 0.72 12.82 0.54
CA ALA A 50 1.27 14.16 0.28
C ALA A 50 2.79 14.17 0.02
N SER A 51 3.53 13.16 0.48
CA SER A 51 4.98 13.03 0.27
C SER A 51 5.36 12.58 -1.14
N LYS A 52 4.37 12.25 -1.99
CA LYS A 52 4.57 11.92 -3.40
C LYS A 52 4.96 13.14 -4.25
N LEU A 53 4.71 14.35 -3.77
CA LEU A 53 4.79 15.58 -4.55
C LEU A 53 5.51 16.70 -3.76
N PRO A 54 6.26 17.60 -4.43
CA PRO A 54 6.99 18.66 -3.76
C PRO A 54 6.06 19.64 -3.02
N THR A 55 6.61 20.27 -1.98
CA THR A 55 5.96 21.39 -1.27
C THR A 55 6.08 22.68 -2.07
N THR A 56 7.27 22.96 -2.62
CA THR A 56 7.54 24.19 -3.39
C THR A 56 8.37 23.88 -4.64
N PRO A 57 7.92 24.33 -5.84
CA PRO A 57 6.56 24.83 -6.10
C PRO A 57 5.50 23.78 -5.74
N ASN A 58 4.25 24.21 -5.59
CA ASN A 58 3.18 23.32 -5.16
C ASN A 58 3.01 22.16 -6.15
N GLY A 59 3.34 20.94 -5.72
CA GLY A 59 3.44 19.77 -6.59
C GLY A 59 2.12 19.11 -6.96
N LEU A 60 0.96 19.61 -6.52
CA LEU A 60 -0.34 18.98 -6.78
C LEU A 60 -0.49 18.57 -8.25
N SER A 61 -0.86 17.32 -8.48
CA SER A 61 -0.76 16.66 -9.80
C SER A 61 -1.64 17.28 -10.90
N HIS A 62 -2.64 18.09 -10.53
CA HIS A 62 -3.51 18.80 -11.48
C HIS A 62 -2.95 20.17 -11.90
N LEU A 63 -1.88 20.65 -11.25
CA LEU A 63 -1.21 21.90 -11.57
C LEU A 63 -0.12 21.67 -12.64
N THR A 64 0.13 22.69 -13.46
CA THR A 64 1.10 22.63 -14.57
C THR A 64 2.15 23.74 -14.55
N GLU A 65 1.94 24.80 -13.76
CA GLU A 65 2.89 25.90 -13.63
C GLU A 65 4.20 25.42 -13.00
N GLY A 66 5.33 25.72 -13.64
CA GLY A 66 6.65 25.28 -13.18
C GLY A 66 6.86 23.75 -13.16
N PHE A 67 5.94 22.96 -13.73
CA PHE A 67 5.96 21.49 -13.59
C PHE A 67 7.27 20.86 -14.06
N PHE A 68 7.84 21.34 -15.17
CA PHE A 68 9.10 20.83 -15.73
C PHE A 68 10.37 21.37 -15.04
N GLU A 69 10.26 22.34 -14.14
CA GLU A 69 11.37 22.84 -13.32
C GLU A 69 11.61 21.88 -12.14
N HIS A 70 12.37 20.82 -12.38
CA HIS A 70 12.50 19.70 -11.43
C HIS A 70 13.76 19.71 -10.57
N ARG A 71 14.76 20.51 -10.93
CA ARG A 71 16.09 20.51 -10.27
C ARG A 71 16.19 21.43 -9.05
N THR A 72 15.15 22.19 -8.74
CA THR A 72 15.14 23.20 -7.66
C THR A 72 13.88 23.11 -6.81
N VAL A 73 13.32 21.92 -6.66
CA VAL A 73 12.12 21.66 -5.85
C VAL A 73 12.50 21.38 -4.40
N THR A 74 11.58 21.54 -3.46
CA THR A 74 11.77 21.09 -2.08
C THR A 74 10.57 20.30 -1.57
N PHE A 75 10.86 19.32 -0.73
CA PHE A 75 9.89 18.48 -0.03
C PHE A 75 9.86 18.77 1.48
N VAL A 76 10.63 19.77 1.95
CA VAL A 76 10.55 20.22 3.35
C VAL A 76 9.10 20.56 3.71
N GLY A 77 8.64 20.05 4.85
CA GLY A 77 7.23 20.14 5.26
C GLY A 77 6.33 19.02 4.75
N ARG A 78 6.85 18.00 4.04
CA ARG A 78 6.14 16.72 3.79
C ARG A 78 6.61 15.66 4.77
N PRO A 79 5.74 14.87 5.42
CA PRO A 79 4.31 14.72 5.17
C PRO A 79 3.42 15.85 5.72
N PHE A 80 3.94 16.69 6.61
CA PHE A 80 3.30 17.88 7.19
C PHE A 80 4.37 18.72 7.94
N PRO A 81 4.17 20.01 8.20
CA PRO A 81 5.14 20.84 8.93
C PRO A 81 5.53 20.26 10.32
N LEU A 82 6.75 20.53 10.78
CA LEU A 82 7.26 19.98 12.05
C LEU A 82 6.44 20.46 13.26
N GLU A 83 5.90 21.68 13.19
CA GLU A 83 5.03 22.27 14.21
C GLU A 83 3.69 21.53 14.38
N ASP A 84 3.21 20.86 13.32
CA ASP A 84 1.96 20.10 13.32
C ASP A 84 2.18 18.63 13.74
N ALA A 85 3.43 18.14 13.66
CA ALA A 85 3.79 16.77 13.98
C ALA A 85 3.31 16.31 15.37
N PRO A 86 3.44 17.10 16.46
CA PRO A 86 2.91 16.75 17.78
C PRO A 86 1.42 16.42 17.80
N LEU A 87 0.59 17.13 17.03
CA LEU A 87 -0.84 16.83 16.94
C LEU A 87 -1.07 15.48 16.26
N HIS A 88 -0.40 15.25 15.14
CA HIS A 88 -0.57 14.02 14.37
C HIS A 88 -0.04 12.79 15.12
N PHE A 89 1.09 12.90 15.81
CA PHE A 89 1.58 11.81 16.66
C PHE A 89 0.64 11.51 17.85
N ARG A 90 0.03 12.53 18.46
CA ARG A 90 -1.01 12.32 19.48
C ARG A 90 -2.24 11.60 18.93
N ARG A 91 -2.66 11.91 17.69
CA ARG A 91 -3.75 11.19 17.00
C ARG A 91 -3.42 9.70 16.84
N LEU A 92 -2.28 9.39 16.24
CA LEU A 92 -1.84 8.00 16.03
C LEU A 92 -1.77 7.20 17.33
N ARG A 93 -1.23 7.82 18.39
CA ARG A 93 -1.21 7.22 19.75
C ARG A 93 -2.62 6.98 20.29
N ALA A 94 -3.52 7.97 20.19
CA ALA A 94 -4.90 7.85 20.66
C ALA A 94 -5.70 6.79 19.88
N TRP A 95 -5.33 6.54 18.62
CA TRP A 95 -6.00 5.60 17.72
C TRP A 95 -5.45 4.17 17.84
N GLY A 96 -4.34 3.98 18.55
CA GLY A 96 -3.71 2.66 18.69
C GLY A 96 -2.91 2.24 17.45
N LEU A 97 -2.43 3.19 16.64
CA LEU A 97 -1.70 2.95 15.39
C LEU A 97 -0.26 3.51 15.45
N PRO A 98 0.60 2.97 16.34
CA PRO A 98 1.93 3.53 16.62
C PRO A 98 3.00 3.23 15.57
N LEU A 99 2.72 2.43 14.54
CA LEU A 99 3.68 2.17 13.47
C LEU A 99 3.43 3.11 12.28
N ILE A 100 4.50 3.70 11.75
CA ILE A 100 4.47 4.53 10.55
C ILE A 100 5.27 3.86 9.42
N ARG A 101 4.64 3.69 8.25
CA ARG A 101 5.37 3.53 6.98
C ARG A 101 5.60 4.93 6.42
N LEU A 102 6.81 5.46 6.56
CA LEU A 102 7.15 6.84 6.20
C LEU A 102 7.57 6.90 4.74
N LEU A 103 6.84 7.65 3.93
CA LEU A 103 7.07 7.74 2.49
C LEU A 103 8.16 8.76 2.19
N VAL A 104 9.17 8.34 1.43
CA VAL A 104 10.23 9.20 0.94
C VAL A 104 10.50 8.86 -0.52
N THR A 105 10.33 9.82 -1.43
CA THR A 105 10.61 9.62 -2.86
C THR A 105 12.07 9.87 -3.16
N TRP A 106 12.63 9.24 -4.21
CA TRP A 106 14.00 9.55 -4.63
C TRP A 106 14.16 11.02 -5.06
N GLU A 107 13.15 11.61 -5.70
CA GLU A 107 13.08 13.04 -6.05
C GLU A 107 13.25 13.92 -4.80
N SER A 108 12.59 13.57 -3.69
CA SER A 108 12.67 14.38 -2.47
C SER A 108 14.08 14.52 -1.90
N ILE A 109 14.99 13.58 -2.19
CA ILE A 109 16.37 13.61 -1.72
C ILE A 109 17.33 14.05 -2.82
N GLY A 110 17.14 13.60 -4.07
CA GLY A 110 18.11 13.70 -5.15
C GLY A 110 17.61 14.45 -6.39
N HIS A 111 16.71 15.43 -6.22
CA HIS A 111 16.11 16.16 -7.34
C HIS A 111 17.14 16.95 -8.18
N ALA A 112 18.19 17.49 -7.56
CA ALA A 112 19.13 18.39 -8.23
C ALA A 112 20.00 17.66 -9.27
N GLY A 113 20.29 16.37 -9.05
CA GLY A 113 21.17 15.60 -9.92
C GLY A 113 21.65 14.27 -9.33
N PRO A 114 22.52 13.56 -10.07
CA PRO A 114 22.97 12.21 -9.74
C PRO A 114 24.15 12.13 -8.78
N ASP A 115 24.84 13.24 -8.49
CA ASP A 115 26.05 13.24 -7.68
C ASP A 115 25.70 13.36 -6.19
N PRO A 116 25.80 12.28 -5.41
CA PRO A 116 25.39 12.30 -4.00
C PRO A 116 26.23 13.24 -3.11
N ARG A 117 27.32 13.82 -3.63
CA ARG A 117 28.18 14.74 -2.87
C ARG A 117 27.73 16.19 -2.99
N THR A 118 27.03 16.54 -4.07
CA THR A 118 26.62 17.91 -4.38
C THR A 118 25.13 18.07 -4.56
N ASP A 119 24.43 17.00 -4.92
CA ASP A 119 23.07 17.07 -5.46
C ASP A 119 21.99 16.53 -4.50
N LEU A 120 22.37 16.19 -3.27
CA LEU A 120 21.41 15.75 -2.25
C LEU A 120 20.83 16.95 -1.50
N ASP A 121 19.52 16.93 -1.27
CA ASP A 121 18.79 17.86 -0.43
C ASP A 121 19.05 17.55 1.05
N LEU A 122 20.11 18.15 1.60
CA LEU A 122 20.47 18.00 3.00
C LEU A 122 19.46 18.68 3.94
N GLU A 123 18.71 19.69 3.46
CA GLU A 123 17.69 20.35 4.27
C GLU A 123 16.49 19.43 4.49
N TYR A 124 16.06 18.70 3.46
CA TYR A 124 15.01 17.70 3.59
C TYR A 124 15.43 16.50 4.44
N ILE A 125 16.67 16.02 4.29
CA ILE A 125 17.21 14.96 5.17
C ILE A 125 17.19 15.40 6.64
N GLU A 126 17.63 16.63 6.94
CA GLU A 126 17.61 17.18 8.29
C GLU A 126 16.18 17.35 8.83
N TYR A 127 15.24 17.75 7.97
CA TYR A 127 13.83 17.80 8.32
C TYR A 127 13.28 16.40 8.69
N LEU A 128 13.60 15.36 7.91
CA LEU A 128 13.19 13.98 8.21
C LEU A 128 13.80 13.47 9.52
N ARG A 129 15.07 13.79 9.78
CA ARG A 129 15.74 13.47 11.05
C ARG A 129 14.96 14.05 12.24
N LYS A 130 14.63 15.34 12.21
CA LYS A 130 13.84 16.00 13.27
C LYS A 130 12.47 15.36 13.45
N LEU A 131 11.79 15.01 12.35
CA LEU A 131 10.49 14.35 12.39
C LEU A 131 10.58 12.99 13.10
N VAL A 132 11.58 12.17 12.75
CA VAL A 132 11.80 10.84 13.33
C VAL A 132 12.25 10.92 14.80
N GLU A 133 13.08 11.91 15.17
CA GLU A 133 13.52 12.13 16.56
C GLU A 133 12.36 12.41 17.53
N MET A 134 11.25 12.99 17.06
CA MET A 134 10.07 13.28 17.90
C MET A 134 9.19 12.06 18.19
N MET A 135 9.22 11.03 17.34
CA MET A 135 8.29 9.89 17.40
C MET A 135 8.32 9.08 18.72
N PRO A 136 9.48 8.79 19.34
CA PRO A 136 9.53 8.00 20.58
C PRO A 136 8.75 8.61 21.75
N ALA A 137 8.67 9.94 21.83
CA ALA A 137 7.90 10.63 22.87
C ALA A 137 6.39 10.34 22.83
N TYR A 138 5.92 9.80 21.70
CA TYR A 138 4.53 9.38 21.48
C TYR A 138 4.38 7.86 21.38
N GLY A 139 5.46 7.11 21.64
CA GLY A 139 5.50 5.65 21.53
C GLY A 139 5.45 5.13 20.10
N ILE A 140 5.92 5.93 19.13
CA ILE A 140 5.83 5.63 17.71
C ILE A 140 7.16 5.07 17.18
N LYS A 141 7.05 4.10 16.26
CA LYS A 141 8.15 3.58 15.43
C LYS A 141 7.84 3.81 13.96
N CYS A 142 8.85 3.86 13.11
CA CYS A 142 8.70 3.97 11.67
C CYS A 142 9.71 3.12 10.89
N PHE A 143 9.32 2.70 9.69
CA PHE A 143 10.26 2.29 8.65
C PHE A 143 10.10 3.21 7.44
N ILE A 144 11.20 3.44 6.73
CA ILE A 144 11.25 4.37 5.60
C ILE A 144 11.03 3.59 4.32
N CYS A 145 10.02 3.99 3.55
CA CYS A 145 9.75 3.46 2.23
C CYS A 145 10.36 4.35 1.16
N ALA A 146 11.22 3.76 0.31
CA ALA A 146 11.65 4.37 -0.94
C ALA A 146 10.48 4.35 -1.94
N HIS A 147 9.60 5.33 -1.80
CA HIS A 147 8.29 5.34 -2.46
C HIS A 147 8.41 5.75 -3.92
N GLN A 148 7.70 5.04 -4.78
CA GLN A 148 7.50 5.39 -6.19
C GLN A 148 6.15 4.83 -6.66
N ASP A 149 5.60 5.47 -7.66
CA ASP A 149 4.49 4.99 -8.46
C ASP A 149 4.80 5.34 -9.91
N VAL A 150 4.70 4.40 -10.84
CA VAL A 150 4.94 4.66 -12.28
C VAL A 150 6.25 5.44 -12.51
N TRP A 151 7.32 5.07 -11.80
CA TRP A 151 8.64 5.69 -11.84
C TRP A 151 8.75 7.12 -11.32
N SER A 152 7.98 8.09 -11.82
CA SER A 152 8.18 9.53 -11.58
C SER A 152 6.90 10.32 -11.86
N ARG A 153 6.79 11.54 -11.30
CA ARG A 153 5.69 12.47 -11.64
C ARG A 153 5.64 12.86 -13.11
N PHE A 154 6.78 12.84 -13.79
CA PHE A 154 6.85 13.10 -15.23
C PHE A 154 6.30 11.95 -16.08
N SER A 155 6.28 10.73 -15.57
CA SER A 155 5.67 9.57 -16.23
C SER A 155 4.24 9.29 -15.76
N GLY A 156 3.64 10.20 -14.99
CA GLY A 156 2.26 10.09 -14.51
C GLY A 156 2.10 9.61 -13.07
N GLY A 157 3.20 9.39 -12.34
CA GLY A 157 3.16 8.92 -10.97
C GLY A 157 4.00 9.73 -9.98
N SER A 158 4.95 9.12 -9.28
CA SER A 158 5.83 9.74 -8.29
C SER A 158 7.10 8.88 -8.07
N GLY A 159 8.14 9.42 -7.44
CA GLY A 159 9.33 8.62 -7.08
C GLY A 159 10.63 9.22 -7.57
N ALA A 160 11.09 8.83 -8.75
CA ALA A 160 12.38 9.19 -9.32
C ALA A 160 12.45 10.66 -9.81
N PRO A 161 13.62 11.32 -9.66
CA PRO A 161 13.88 12.65 -10.20
C PRO A 161 13.73 12.74 -11.73
N GLY A 162 13.42 13.95 -12.22
CA GLY A 162 13.30 14.22 -13.67
C GLY A 162 14.58 13.98 -14.46
N TRP A 163 15.76 14.23 -13.87
CA TRP A 163 17.06 14.05 -14.54
C TRP A 163 17.31 12.60 -14.97
N THR A 164 16.63 11.64 -14.37
CA THR A 164 16.76 10.22 -14.73
C THR A 164 16.32 9.96 -16.18
N PHE A 165 15.32 10.71 -16.67
CA PHE A 165 14.88 10.66 -18.07
C PHE A 165 15.93 11.24 -19.01
N GLU A 166 16.56 12.36 -18.64
CA GLU A 166 17.62 12.98 -19.42
C GLU A 166 18.80 12.02 -19.63
N VAL A 167 19.16 11.26 -18.58
CA VAL A 167 20.18 10.20 -18.63
C VAL A 167 19.82 9.11 -19.64
N ALA A 168 18.54 8.71 -19.70
CA ALA A 168 18.05 7.76 -20.69
C ALA A 168 17.93 8.35 -22.11
N GLY A 169 18.10 9.67 -22.25
CA GLY A 169 17.89 10.40 -23.51
C GLY A 169 16.43 10.71 -23.78
N LEU A 170 15.58 10.77 -22.76
CA LEU A 170 14.16 11.08 -22.86
C LEU A 170 13.88 12.55 -22.54
N ASP A 171 13.00 13.16 -23.33
CA ASP A 171 12.51 14.53 -23.21
C ASP A 171 11.14 14.52 -22.52
N VAL A 172 11.10 14.92 -21.24
CA VAL A 172 9.88 14.88 -20.42
C VAL A 172 8.77 15.78 -20.96
N GLU A 173 9.10 16.85 -21.68
CA GLU A 173 8.11 17.77 -22.27
C GLU A 173 7.38 17.15 -23.46
N ALA A 174 7.98 16.14 -24.10
CA ALA A 174 7.41 15.47 -25.27
C ALA A 174 6.51 14.27 -24.92
N PHE A 175 6.38 13.90 -23.65
CA PHE A 175 5.71 12.66 -23.27
C PHE A 175 4.21 12.65 -23.57
N THR A 176 3.53 13.78 -23.37
CA THR A 176 2.09 13.89 -23.67
C THR A 176 1.84 13.77 -25.17
N ASP A 177 2.59 14.50 -25.99
CA ASP A 177 2.43 14.52 -27.46
C ASP A 177 2.71 13.16 -28.10
N THR A 178 3.70 12.44 -27.56
CA THR A 178 4.09 11.11 -28.05
C THR A 178 3.30 9.97 -27.40
N GLY A 179 2.49 10.24 -26.39
CA GLY A 179 1.84 9.21 -25.58
C GLY A 179 2.82 8.32 -24.78
N ALA A 180 4.08 8.75 -24.62
CA ALA A 180 5.10 8.05 -23.84
C ALA A 180 4.78 8.00 -22.34
N ALA A 181 3.93 8.91 -21.85
CA ALA A 181 3.34 8.88 -20.52
C ALA A 181 1.92 9.48 -20.53
N TYR A 182 1.15 9.20 -19.48
CA TYR A 182 -0.09 9.92 -19.17
C TYR A 182 0.19 10.80 -17.95
N VAL A 183 0.08 12.12 -18.08
CA VAL A 183 0.37 13.07 -16.99
C VAL A 183 -0.91 13.82 -16.64
N HIS A 184 -1.37 13.68 -15.38
CA HIS A 184 -2.68 14.18 -14.94
C HIS A 184 -2.90 15.68 -15.21
N GLY A 185 -1.97 16.55 -14.82
CA GLY A 185 -2.10 17.99 -15.05
C GLY A 185 -2.12 18.38 -16.53
N GLN A 186 -1.37 17.66 -17.37
CA GLN A 186 -1.39 17.87 -18.83
C GLN A 186 -2.73 17.40 -19.43
N ASP A 187 -3.30 16.32 -18.91
CA ASP A 187 -4.63 15.86 -19.29
C ASP A 187 -5.73 16.83 -18.84
N GLU A 188 -5.66 17.37 -17.62
CA GLU A 188 -6.58 18.42 -17.14
C GLU A 188 -6.52 19.66 -18.05
N LEU A 189 -5.31 20.13 -18.40
CA LEU A 189 -5.13 21.25 -19.34
C LEU A 189 -5.74 20.96 -20.71
N ARG A 190 -5.52 19.74 -21.24
CA ARG A 190 -6.14 19.29 -22.49
C ARG A 190 -7.66 19.25 -22.39
N ARG A 191 -8.22 18.70 -21.32
CA ARG A 191 -9.69 18.63 -21.12
C ARG A 191 -10.33 19.99 -20.92
N ALA A 192 -9.59 20.97 -20.38
CA ALA A 192 -10.06 22.34 -20.24
C ALA A 192 -10.10 23.13 -21.57
N THR A 193 -9.29 22.72 -22.56
CA THR A 193 -9.09 23.49 -23.80
C THR A 193 -9.59 22.79 -25.07
N ALA A 194 -9.69 21.47 -25.08
CA ALA A 194 -10.12 20.67 -26.22
C ALA A 194 -11.62 20.30 -26.13
N PRO A 195 -12.30 20.07 -27.28
CA PRO A 195 -13.65 19.51 -27.28
C PRO A 195 -13.72 18.15 -26.56
N VAL A 196 -14.80 17.93 -25.81
CA VAL A 196 -15.02 16.66 -25.10
C VAL A 196 -15.18 15.52 -26.11
N ASN A 197 -14.41 14.45 -25.93
CA ASN A 197 -14.59 13.19 -26.65
C ASN A 197 -15.19 12.13 -25.71
N GLU A 198 -16.50 11.95 -25.77
CA GLU A 198 -17.22 10.98 -24.93
C GLU A 198 -16.81 9.52 -25.20
N LYS A 199 -16.22 9.22 -26.38
CA LYS A 199 -15.73 7.88 -26.73
C LYS A 199 -14.37 7.57 -26.12
N GLU A 200 -13.61 8.60 -25.74
CA GLU A 200 -12.26 8.49 -25.16
C GLU A 200 -12.21 9.20 -23.80
N PRO A 201 -12.96 8.71 -22.80
CA PRO A 201 -12.97 9.33 -21.47
C PRO A 201 -11.61 9.16 -20.79
N SER A 202 -11.07 10.28 -20.34
CA SER A 202 -9.76 10.41 -19.68
C SER A 202 -9.95 10.97 -18.27
N GLY A 203 -8.93 10.83 -17.44
CA GLY A 203 -8.96 11.33 -16.08
C GLY A 203 -8.03 10.55 -15.15
N PRO A 204 -8.04 10.90 -13.85
CA PRO A 204 -7.10 10.38 -12.86
C PRO A 204 -7.01 8.86 -12.84
N PHE A 205 -8.12 8.14 -13.05
CA PHE A 205 -8.15 6.67 -13.02
C PHE A 205 -7.30 5.97 -14.09
N VAL A 206 -6.72 6.70 -15.06
CA VAL A 206 -5.85 6.14 -16.12
C VAL A 206 -4.42 5.90 -15.63
N TRP A 207 -3.99 6.58 -14.55
CA TRP A 207 -2.59 6.55 -14.09
C TRP A 207 -2.01 5.12 -13.86
N PRO A 208 -2.75 4.11 -13.36
CA PRO A 208 -2.14 2.80 -13.10
C PRO A 208 -1.69 2.07 -14.38
N SER A 209 -2.24 2.44 -15.54
CA SER A 209 -1.80 1.94 -16.86
C SER A 209 -0.48 2.58 -17.33
N GLY A 210 0.14 3.44 -16.54
CA GLY A 210 1.38 4.12 -16.89
C GLY A 210 2.61 3.22 -16.84
N TYR A 211 2.62 2.13 -16.06
CA TYR A 211 3.78 1.25 -15.87
C TYR A 211 4.32 0.67 -17.19
N GLN A 212 3.44 0.38 -18.14
CA GLN A 212 3.77 -0.17 -19.45
C GLN A 212 3.92 0.89 -20.55
N LYS A 213 3.62 2.16 -20.26
CA LYS A 213 3.93 3.25 -21.20
C LYS A 213 5.45 3.40 -21.33
N LEU A 214 5.89 3.94 -22.47
CA LEU A 214 7.29 3.88 -22.86
C LEU A 214 8.23 4.48 -21.81
N ALA A 215 7.88 5.62 -21.22
CA ALA A 215 8.76 6.32 -20.28
C ALA A 215 9.05 5.46 -19.04
N ALA A 216 8.01 5.03 -18.32
CA ALA A 216 8.17 4.24 -17.09
C ALA A 216 8.77 2.85 -17.37
N SER A 217 8.30 2.15 -18.40
CA SER A 217 8.82 0.82 -18.75
C SER A 217 10.28 0.87 -19.20
N THR A 218 10.69 1.89 -19.95
CA THR A 218 12.10 2.11 -20.33
C THR A 218 12.94 2.35 -19.10
N MET A 219 12.54 3.26 -18.23
CA MET A 219 13.32 3.60 -17.04
C MET A 219 13.47 2.42 -16.07
N ALA A 220 12.39 1.68 -15.80
CA ALA A 220 12.47 0.46 -15.01
C ALA A 220 13.47 -0.55 -15.64
N THR A 221 13.43 -0.73 -16.96
CA THR A 221 14.35 -1.65 -17.65
C THR A 221 15.81 -1.22 -17.52
N LEU A 222 16.09 0.07 -17.69
CA LEU A 222 17.45 0.61 -17.55
C LEU A 222 17.95 0.53 -16.10
N PHE A 223 17.09 0.80 -15.13
CA PHE A 223 17.42 0.72 -13.71
C PHE A 223 17.78 -0.70 -13.27
N TRP A 224 17.03 -1.71 -13.73
CA TRP A 224 17.27 -3.10 -13.34
C TRP A 224 18.38 -3.75 -14.18
N ALA A 225 18.37 -3.55 -15.49
CA ALA A 225 19.15 -4.34 -16.45
C ALA A 225 19.75 -3.50 -17.59
N GLY A 226 20.04 -2.21 -17.35
CA GLY A 226 20.65 -1.33 -18.35
C GLY A 226 22.04 -1.78 -18.82
N ASP A 227 22.80 -2.50 -18.01
CA ASP A 227 24.07 -3.13 -18.44
C ASP A 227 23.86 -4.33 -19.38
N VAL A 228 22.69 -4.97 -19.31
CA VAL A 228 22.28 -6.08 -20.17
C VAL A 228 21.68 -5.58 -21.48
N PHE A 229 20.70 -4.68 -21.40
CA PHE A 229 19.89 -4.26 -22.56
C PHE A 229 20.30 -2.94 -23.19
N ALA A 230 21.17 -2.17 -22.53
CA ALA A 230 21.65 -0.90 -23.07
C ALA A 230 23.17 -0.71 -22.88
N PRO A 231 24.02 -1.69 -23.25
CA PRO A 231 25.48 -1.62 -23.01
C PRO A 231 26.19 -0.43 -23.68
N LYS A 232 25.61 0.20 -24.71
CA LYS A 232 26.15 1.43 -25.32
C LYS A 232 25.82 2.68 -24.51
N LEU A 233 24.78 2.64 -23.67
CA LEU A 233 24.39 3.76 -22.81
C LEU A 233 25.22 3.72 -21.52
N VAL A 234 26.32 4.45 -21.55
CA VAL A 234 27.25 4.59 -20.43
C VAL A 234 27.23 6.01 -19.88
N CYS A 235 27.47 6.12 -18.58
CA CYS A 235 27.46 7.39 -17.86
C CYS A 235 28.83 7.63 -17.20
N SER A 236 29.25 8.88 -17.15
CA SER A 236 30.40 9.33 -16.37
C SER A 236 29.94 9.72 -14.97
N ARG A 237 30.59 9.15 -13.95
CA ARG A 237 30.44 9.54 -12.55
C ARG A 237 31.79 9.73 -11.88
N GLN A 238 31.81 10.35 -10.71
CA GLN A 238 33.02 10.43 -9.90
C GLN A 238 33.05 9.34 -8.84
N THR A 239 34.20 8.70 -8.74
CA THR A 239 34.53 7.77 -7.65
C THR A 239 34.68 8.52 -6.32
N LYS A 240 34.70 7.77 -5.22
CA LYS A 240 35.05 8.31 -3.88
C LYS A 240 36.42 9.00 -3.84
N ALA A 241 37.34 8.60 -4.72
CA ALA A 241 38.67 9.21 -4.85
C ALA A 241 38.67 10.48 -5.73
N GLY A 242 37.50 10.95 -6.17
CA GLY A 242 37.36 12.14 -7.03
C GLY A 242 37.76 11.94 -8.49
N LYS A 243 38.00 10.68 -8.92
CA LYS A 243 38.31 10.37 -10.32
C LYS A 243 37.04 10.09 -11.11
N ASP A 244 36.95 10.63 -12.31
CA ASP A 244 35.90 10.28 -13.27
C ASP A 244 36.07 8.82 -13.72
N GLU A 245 34.98 8.06 -13.69
CA GLU A 245 34.88 6.71 -14.25
C GLU A 245 33.64 6.59 -15.14
N THR A 246 33.71 5.68 -16.11
CA THR A 246 32.58 5.34 -16.98
C THR A 246 31.92 4.06 -16.49
N VAL A 247 30.62 4.10 -16.27
CA VAL A 247 29.81 2.97 -15.77
C VAL A 247 28.57 2.77 -16.63
N SER A 248 27.92 1.61 -16.47
CA SER A 248 26.63 1.35 -17.09
C SER A 248 25.56 2.31 -16.56
N VAL A 249 24.52 2.60 -17.35
CA VAL A 249 23.36 3.37 -16.88
C VAL A 249 22.67 2.74 -15.67
N LYS A 250 22.65 1.40 -15.59
CA LYS A 250 22.14 0.66 -14.43
C LYS A 250 22.91 1.02 -13.16
N ASP A 251 24.24 0.92 -13.20
CA ASP A 251 25.07 1.23 -12.04
C ASP A 251 25.00 2.72 -11.68
N PHE A 252 24.90 3.59 -12.68
CA PHE A 252 24.71 5.02 -12.46
C PHE A 252 23.42 5.34 -11.70
N LEU A 253 22.27 4.84 -12.18
CA LEU A 253 20.97 5.07 -11.55
C LEU A 253 20.85 4.38 -10.18
N GLN A 254 21.28 3.12 -10.07
CA GLN A 254 21.22 2.38 -8.80
C GLN A 254 22.12 3.01 -7.75
N ASP A 255 23.35 3.42 -8.08
CA ASP A 255 24.24 4.01 -7.08
C ASP A 255 23.77 5.40 -6.63
N ALA A 256 23.17 6.20 -7.51
CA ALA A 256 22.57 7.47 -7.13
C ALA A 256 21.38 7.29 -6.18
N LEU A 257 20.47 6.35 -6.45
CA LEU A 257 19.35 6.03 -5.55
C LEU A 257 19.84 5.44 -4.22
N ILE A 258 20.71 4.44 -4.28
CA ILE A 258 21.23 3.75 -3.09
C ILE A 258 21.99 4.73 -2.19
N GLU A 259 22.75 5.66 -2.75
CA GLU A 259 23.48 6.64 -1.95
C GLU A 259 22.57 7.75 -1.41
N ALA A 260 21.52 8.16 -2.12
CA ALA A 260 20.52 9.11 -1.59
C ALA A 260 19.84 8.55 -0.32
N PHE A 261 19.32 7.32 -0.38
CA PHE A 261 18.73 6.66 0.79
C PHE A 261 19.79 6.24 1.81
N GLY A 262 21.01 5.93 1.37
CA GLY A 262 22.14 5.66 2.26
C GLY A 262 22.54 6.88 3.10
N ARG A 263 22.56 8.06 2.50
CA ARG A 263 22.83 9.33 3.20
C ARG A 263 21.73 9.64 4.20
N LEU A 264 20.46 9.39 3.86
CA LEU A 264 19.34 9.48 4.80
C LEU A 264 19.51 8.50 5.96
N ALA A 265 19.82 7.23 5.67
CA ALA A 265 20.06 6.20 6.68
C ALA A 265 21.21 6.58 7.62
N ASP A 266 22.25 7.26 7.13
CA ASP A 266 23.33 7.76 7.96
C ASP A 266 22.88 8.76 9.04
N GLU A 267 21.72 9.42 8.87
CA GLU A 267 21.16 10.39 9.82
C GLU A 267 20.04 9.83 10.71
N VAL A 268 19.35 8.77 10.26
CA VAL A 268 18.13 8.29 10.93
C VAL A 268 18.19 6.85 11.43
N ALA A 269 19.09 6.00 10.93
CA ALA A 269 19.08 4.57 11.25
C ALA A 269 19.52 4.23 12.69
N ASP A 270 20.19 5.15 13.38
CA ASP A 270 20.54 5.04 14.80
C ASP A 270 19.45 5.61 15.72
N LEU A 271 18.53 6.42 15.17
CA LEU A 271 17.39 6.93 15.92
C LEU A 271 16.49 5.79 16.40
N GLU A 272 16.01 5.91 17.62
CA GLU A 272 15.15 4.92 18.28
C GLU A 272 13.93 4.55 17.43
N ALA A 273 13.28 5.53 16.80
CA ALA A 273 12.06 5.30 16.05
C ALA A 273 12.26 4.56 14.72
N CYS A 274 13.43 4.69 14.08
CA CYS A 274 13.68 4.08 12.78
C CYS A 274 14.05 2.60 12.93
N ILE A 275 13.13 1.70 12.55
CA ILE A 275 13.32 0.25 12.65
C ILE A 275 13.78 -0.42 11.36
N GLY A 276 13.66 0.25 10.22
CA GLY A 276 14.05 -0.36 8.94
C GLY A 276 13.82 0.51 7.73
N PHE A 277 14.16 -0.07 6.58
CA PHE A 277 13.94 0.51 5.26
C PHE A 277 13.27 -0.51 4.33
N GLU A 278 12.45 0.00 3.43
CA GLU A 278 11.87 -0.74 2.32
C GLU A 278 12.52 -0.21 1.01
N PRO A 279 13.26 -1.06 0.26
CA PRO A 279 14.10 -0.59 -0.84
C PRO A 279 13.36 0.01 -2.04
N MET A 280 12.10 -0.37 -2.27
CA MET A 280 11.29 0.15 -3.37
C MET A 280 9.82 -0.23 -3.17
N ASN A 281 8.93 0.77 -3.15
CA ASN A 281 7.49 0.57 -3.26
C ASN A 281 7.12 0.01 -4.64
N GLU A 282 6.23 -0.96 -4.67
CA GLU A 282 5.61 -1.63 -5.81
C GLU A 282 6.55 -1.82 -7.00
N PRO A 283 7.64 -2.59 -6.83
CA PRO A 283 8.68 -2.69 -7.84
C PRO A 283 8.10 -3.27 -9.14
N HIS A 284 8.48 -2.68 -10.27
CA HIS A 284 8.05 -3.13 -11.59
C HIS A 284 9.26 -3.49 -12.47
N ARG A 285 9.17 -4.61 -13.20
CA ARG A 285 10.27 -5.15 -14.01
C ARG A 285 10.54 -4.41 -15.32
N GLY A 286 9.66 -3.49 -15.72
CA GLY A 286 9.74 -2.82 -17.01
C GLY A 286 9.54 -3.82 -18.16
N LEU A 287 10.45 -3.82 -19.13
CA LEU A 287 10.41 -4.68 -20.31
C LEU A 287 11.10 -6.04 -20.08
N ILE A 288 11.68 -6.29 -18.91
CA ILE A 288 12.44 -7.52 -18.62
C ILE A 288 11.50 -8.73 -18.63
N ASN A 289 11.85 -9.76 -19.41
CA ASN A 289 10.99 -10.90 -19.73
C ASN A 289 9.65 -10.47 -20.36
N LEU A 290 9.68 -9.46 -21.25
CA LEU A 290 8.51 -9.00 -22.04
C LEU A 290 7.80 -10.19 -22.70
N HIS A 291 6.48 -10.22 -22.61
CA HIS A 291 5.68 -11.30 -23.22
C HIS A 291 5.69 -11.28 -24.76
N GLY A 292 5.82 -10.08 -25.33
CA GLY A 292 5.99 -9.85 -26.75
C GLY A 292 5.92 -8.37 -27.08
N PHE A 293 6.48 -7.98 -28.21
CA PHE A 293 6.45 -6.59 -28.68
C PHE A 293 5.03 -6.08 -29.02
N ASP A 294 4.14 -6.99 -29.39
CA ASP A 294 2.77 -6.72 -29.82
C ASP A 294 1.71 -7.38 -28.91
N GLY A 295 2.11 -7.90 -27.75
CA GLY A 295 1.26 -8.69 -26.87
C GLY A 295 1.36 -8.26 -25.41
N TRP A 296 0.32 -8.59 -24.64
CA TRP A 296 0.16 -8.18 -23.24
C TRP A 296 -0.12 -9.38 -22.35
N ASN A 297 0.20 -9.26 -21.07
CA ASN A 297 -0.22 -10.22 -20.06
C ASN A 297 -1.35 -9.66 -19.21
N TYR A 298 -2.57 -10.13 -19.46
CA TYR A 298 -3.76 -9.73 -18.69
C TYR A 298 -3.71 -10.14 -17.21
N ASP A 299 -2.77 -10.99 -16.79
CA ASP A 299 -2.59 -11.36 -15.39
C ASP A 299 -1.77 -10.32 -14.61
N THR A 300 -0.94 -9.51 -15.28
CA THR A 300 -0.02 -8.54 -14.64
C THR A 300 -0.18 -7.10 -15.14
N ASP A 301 -0.76 -6.91 -16.33
CA ASP A 301 -0.81 -5.61 -17.02
C ASP A 301 -2.24 -5.05 -17.02
N LEU A 302 -2.39 -3.76 -16.65
CA LEU A 302 -3.67 -3.07 -16.65
C LEU A 302 -3.75 -2.05 -17.79
N HIS A 303 -4.85 -2.07 -18.57
CA HIS A 303 -4.96 -1.36 -19.84
C HIS A 303 -6.17 -0.41 -19.85
N ILE A 304 -5.98 0.91 -19.69
CA ILE A 304 -7.05 1.90 -19.76
C ILE A 304 -6.61 3.06 -20.66
N GLY A 305 -7.54 3.57 -21.48
CA GLY A 305 -7.28 4.66 -22.41
C GLY A 305 -6.45 4.20 -23.61
N HIS A 306 -5.68 5.10 -24.20
CA HIS A 306 -4.72 4.76 -25.25
C HIS A 306 -3.58 3.93 -24.67
N TYR A 307 -3.53 2.67 -25.07
CA TYR A 307 -2.54 1.71 -24.58
C TYR A 307 -1.82 1.03 -25.75
N PRO A 308 -0.76 1.66 -26.29
CA PRO A 308 -0.03 1.18 -27.46
C PRO A 308 0.83 -0.04 -27.12
N SER A 309 0.94 -1.01 -28.03
CA SER A 309 1.95 -2.08 -27.94
C SER A 309 3.35 -1.51 -27.79
N LEU A 310 4.33 -2.29 -27.31
CA LEU A 310 5.70 -1.78 -27.24
C LEU A 310 6.17 -1.32 -28.63
N THR A 311 5.88 -2.08 -29.69
CA THR A 311 6.17 -1.68 -31.08
C THR A 311 5.57 -0.31 -31.41
N GLN A 312 4.29 -0.10 -31.08
CA GLN A 312 3.61 1.17 -31.33
C GLN A 312 4.18 2.29 -30.47
N ALA A 313 4.46 2.04 -29.20
CA ALA A 313 5.02 3.01 -28.26
C ALA A 313 6.41 3.49 -28.71
N LEU A 314 7.25 2.57 -29.20
CA LEU A 314 8.56 2.88 -29.77
C LEU A 314 8.45 3.79 -31.00
N ALA A 315 7.49 3.51 -31.88
CA ALA A 315 7.22 4.32 -33.06
C ALA A 315 6.69 5.71 -32.70
N LEU A 316 5.70 5.78 -31.81
CA LEU A 316 5.09 7.02 -31.33
C LEU A 316 6.13 7.94 -30.67
N ALA A 317 6.96 7.42 -29.77
CA ALA A 317 8.04 8.19 -29.15
C ALA A 317 9.13 8.62 -30.12
N SER A 318 9.24 7.96 -31.27
CA SER A 318 10.14 8.37 -32.35
C SER A 318 9.48 9.34 -33.35
N GLY A 319 8.26 9.82 -33.05
CA GLY A 319 7.54 10.81 -33.84
C GLY A 319 6.66 10.25 -34.95
N TYR A 320 6.43 8.94 -34.98
CA TYR A 320 5.63 8.28 -36.03
C TYR A 320 4.22 7.98 -35.54
N ALA A 321 3.21 8.49 -36.24
CA ALA A 321 1.80 8.24 -35.92
C ALA A 321 1.46 6.74 -35.93
N GLN A 322 0.63 6.29 -34.98
CA GLN A 322 0.16 4.91 -34.88
C GLN A 322 -1.35 4.84 -34.66
N GLU A 323 -1.98 3.80 -35.20
CA GLU A 323 -3.35 3.43 -34.84
C GLU A 323 -3.31 2.57 -33.57
N VAL A 324 -3.84 3.08 -32.46
CA VAL A 324 -3.72 2.50 -31.11
C VAL A 324 -5.08 2.03 -30.62
N ASP A 325 -5.09 0.89 -29.91
CA ASP A 325 -6.29 0.39 -29.24
C ASP A 325 -6.65 1.30 -28.03
N TYR A 326 -7.93 1.66 -27.94
CA TYR A 326 -8.48 2.38 -26.80
C TYR A 326 -9.23 1.43 -25.86
N TYR A 327 -8.72 1.26 -24.64
CA TYR A 327 -9.27 0.36 -23.65
C TYR A 327 -10.23 1.04 -22.68
N VAL A 328 -11.32 0.36 -22.35
CA VAL A 328 -12.30 0.78 -21.34
C VAL A 328 -12.47 -0.29 -20.28
N LYS A 329 -12.90 0.12 -19.08
CA LYS A 329 -13.24 -0.80 -17.98
C LYS A 329 -14.34 -1.77 -18.43
N SER A 330 -14.23 -3.03 -18.01
CA SER A 330 -15.24 -4.06 -18.28
C SER A 330 -15.37 -5.05 -17.13
N TRP A 331 -16.33 -5.98 -17.26
CA TRP A 331 -16.57 -7.08 -16.35
C TRP A 331 -17.02 -8.31 -17.16
N PRO A 332 -16.56 -9.54 -16.88
CA PRO A 332 -15.69 -9.95 -15.76
C PRO A 332 -14.18 -9.77 -15.99
N PHE A 333 -13.76 -9.49 -17.23
CA PHE A 333 -12.37 -9.12 -17.52
C PHE A 333 -12.19 -7.63 -17.22
N PRO A 334 -11.07 -7.21 -16.59
CA PRO A 334 -10.91 -5.86 -16.08
C PRO A 334 -11.05 -4.79 -17.17
N THR A 335 -10.56 -5.09 -18.38
CA THR A 335 -10.53 -4.13 -19.50
C THR A 335 -10.87 -4.82 -20.82
N ARG A 336 -11.41 -4.04 -21.76
CA ARG A 336 -11.65 -4.48 -23.14
C ARG A 336 -11.33 -3.38 -24.13
N ILE A 337 -10.98 -3.77 -25.36
CA ILE A 337 -10.87 -2.83 -26.47
C ILE A 337 -12.27 -2.29 -26.80
N SER A 338 -12.36 -0.96 -26.89
CA SER A 338 -13.59 -0.28 -27.31
C SER A 338 -13.56 0.06 -28.80
N HIS A 339 -12.45 0.62 -29.28
CA HIS A 339 -12.20 1.01 -30.65
C HIS A 339 -10.69 1.27 -30.85
N ARG A 340 -10.32 1.67 -32.07
CA ARG A 340 -8.98 2.15 -32.43
C ARG A 340 -9.04 3.61 -32.82
N SER A 341 -7.99 4.36 -32.49
CA SER A 341 -7.81 5.74 -32.91
C SER A 341 -6.36 6.07 -33.20
N VAL A 342 -6.13 7.07 -34.05
CA VAL A 342 -4.79 7.50 -34.44
C VAL A 342 -4.24 8.43 -33.38
N VAL A 343 -3.09 8.07 -32.82
CA VAL A 343 -2.25 8.97 -32.01
C VAL A 343 -1.14 9.49 -32.91
N ASP A 344 -1.05 10.80 -33.07
CA ASP A 344 -0.10 11.46 -33.97
C ASP A 344 0.79 12.46 -33.22
N PRO A 345 2.06 12.13 -32.96
CA PRO A 345 3.03 13.04 -32.37
C PRO A 345 3.47 14.18 -33.31
N LYS A 346 3.03 14.20 -34.57
CA LYS A 346 3.37 15.22 -35.59
C LYS A 346 4.87 15.40 -35.78
N GLY A 347 5.62 14.31 -35.70
CA GLY A 347 7.08 14.31 -35.80
C GLY A 347 7.82 14.73 -34.53
N ARG A 348 7.13 15.12 -33.44
CA ARG A 348 7.76 15.33 -32.13
C ARG A 348 8.29 14.00 -31.61
N SER A 349 9.58 13.96 -31.26
CA SER A 349 10.17 12.81 -30.60
C SER A 349 10.28 13.05 -29.10
N ALA A 350 10.09 11.97 -28.34
CA ALA A 350 10.39 11.89 -26.91
C ALA A 350 11.86 11.59 -26.64
N TRP A 351 12.69 11.41 -27.67
CA TRP A 351 14.12 11.19 -27.53
C TRP A 351 14.89 12.48 -27.81
N LEU A 352 15.83 12.81 -26.93
CA LEU A 352 16.75 13.93 -27.10
C LEU A 352 17.66 13.67 -28.30
N THR A 353 17.84 14.69 -29.14
CA THR A 353 18.71 14.62 -30.34
C THR A 353 20.16 14.97 -30.04
N SER A 354 20.39 15.79 -29.00
CA SER A 354 21.73 16.18 -28.58
C SER A 354 22.39 15.11 -27.72
N LYS A 355 23.69 14.92 -27.91
CA LYS A 355 24.56 14.12 -27.04
C LYS A 355 25.33 15.07 -26.14
N GLY A 356 25.25 14.86 -24.84
CA GLY A 356 26.06 15.57 -23.85
C GLY A 356 26.49 14.63 -22.73
N LYS A 357 27.23 15.15 -21.74
CA LYS A 357 27.64 14.36 -20.58
C LYS A 357 26.40 13.81 -19.88
N ASN A 358 26.26 12.49 -19.87
CA ASN A 358 25.10 11.79 -19.30
C ASN A 358 23.75 12.21 -19.91
N LEU A 359 23.70 12.47 -21.24
CA LEU A 359 22.48 12.81 -21.98
C LEU A 359 22.19 11.80 -23.10
N GLY A 360 21.81 10.57 -22.74
CA GLY A 360 21.34 9.56 -23.68
C GLY A 360 22.29 9.22 -24.84
N LEU A 361 21.71 8.68 -25.91
CA LEU A 361 22.42 8.28 -27.14
C LEU A 361 22.12 9.17 -28.35
N GLY A 362 21.42 10.29 -28.18
CA GLY A 362 20.98 11.15 -29.30
C GLY A 362 19.92 10.50 -30.20
N GLU A 363 19.38 9.35 -29.80
CA GLU A 363 18.33 8.58 -30.48
C GLU A 363 17.65 7.62 -29.49
N CYS A 364 16.63 6.89 -29.95
CA CYS A 364 15.96 5.85 -29.16
C CYS A 364 16.94 4.79 -28.66
N VAL A 365 17.03 4.60 -27.33
CA VAL A 365 17.96 3.64 -26.73
C VAL A 365 17.76 2.22 -27.29
N TRP A 366 16.52 1.79 -27.49
CA TRP A 366 16.22 0.45 -28.00
C TRP A 366 16.53 0.30 -29.50
N ARG A 367 16.41 1.39 -30.28
CA ARG A 367 16.81 1.43 -31.70
C ARG A 367 18.33 1.38 -31.83
N ALA A 368 19.05 2.15 -31.02
CA ALA A 368 20.51 2.18 -30.97
C ALA A 368 21.14 0.81 -30.69
N HIS A 369 20.39 -0.08 -30.02
CA HIS A 369 20.82 -1.45 -29.72
C HIS A 369 20.23 -2.51 -30.65
N GLY A 370 19.49 -2.11 -31.70
CA GLY A 370 18.98 -3.03 -32.71
C GLY A 370 17.86 -3.94 -32.21
N ALA A 371 17.06 -3.52 -31.24
CA ALA A 371 15.85 -4.23 -30.83
C ALA A 371 14.74 -4.06 -31.88
N TRP A 372 14.64 -2.88 -32.48
CA TRP A 372 13.66 -2.51 -33.49
C TRP A 372 14.21 -1.42 -34.43
N ASP A 373 13.51 -1.16 -35.54
CA ASP A 373 13.80 -0.06 -36.47
C ASP A 373 12.52 0.44 -37.17
N TRP A 374 12.60 1.58 -37.85
CA TRP A 374 11.54 2.12 -38.70
C TRP A 374 11.78 1.79 -40.17
N ASP A 375 10.86 1.07 -40.80
CA ASP A 375 10.91 0.82 -42.24
C ASP A 375 10.32 2.02 -42.99
N ALA A 376 11.21 2.82 -43.58
CA ALA A 376 10.83 4.01 -44.35
C ALA A 376 9.99 3.69 -45.60
N SER A 377 10.13 2.47 -46.17
CA SER A 377 9.40 2.08 -47.38
C SER A 377 7.95 1.72 -47.08
N SER A 378 7.72 0.91 -46.05
CA SER A 378 6.38 0.50 -45.63
C SER A 378 5.72 1.47 -44.64
N LYS A 379 6.48 2.44 -44.11
CA LYS A 379 6.07 3.37 -43.04
C LYS A 379 5.54 2.64 -41.82
N LYS A 380 6.26 1.60 -41.39
CA LYS A 380 5.89 0.75 -40.25
C LYS A 380 7.08 0.48 -39.34
N PRO A 381 6.84 0.31 -38.03
CA PRO A 381 7.86 -0.19 -37.13
C PRO A 381 8.15 -1.67 -37.41
N LYS A 382 9.42 -2.06 -37.31
CA LYS A 382 9.92 -3.41 -37.54
C LYS A 382 10.71 -3.89 -36.32
N VAL A 383 10.22 -4.93 -35.66
CA VAL A 383 10.97 -5.62 -34.61
C VAL A 383 12.12 -6.41 -35.24
N LEU A 384 13.34 -6.16 -34.78
CA LEU A 384 14.55 -6.81 -35.28
C LEU A 384 14.90 -8.06 -34.46
N GLN A 385 14.63 -8.02 -33.14
CA GLN A 385 14.94 -9.11 -32.22
C GLN A 385 13.74 -9.37 -31.28
N LYS A 386 12.99 -10.43 -31.54
CA LYS A 386 11.75 -10.73 -30.79
C LYS A 386 11.98 -11.07 -29.33
N ASN A 387 13.08 -11.76 -29.02
CA ASN A 387 13.47 -12.17 -27.68
C ASN A 387 14.46 -11.17 -27.03
N TYR A 388 14.56 -9.93 -27.54
CA TYR A 388 15.55 -8.96 -27.08
C TYR A 388 15.53 -8.79 -25.57
N PHE A 389 14.35 -8.74 -24.94
CA PHE A 389 14.21 -8.55 -23.51
C PHE A 389 14.15 -9.84 -22.66
N GLU A 390 14.47 -10.99 -23.26
CA GLU A 390 14.44 -12.30 -22.59
C GLU A 390 15.83 -12.92 -22.37
N VAL A 391 16.87 -12.35 -22.99
CA VAL A 391 18.23 -12.89 -22.99
C VAL A 391 19.28 -11.84 -22.66
N ASP A 392 20.42 -12.29 -22.14
CA ASP A 392 21.57 -11.43 -21.87
C ASP A 392 22.31 -11.06 -23.17
N HIS A 393 22.76 -9.81 -23.30
CA HIS A 393 23.53 -9.30 -24.45
C HIS A 393 24.97 -8.91 -24.08
N ARG A 394 25.37 -9.12 -22.84
CA ARG A 394 26.74 -8.81 -22.39
C ARG A 394 27.74 -9.81 -22.97
N PRO A 395 28.98 -9.36 -23.25
CA PRO A 395 30.05 -10.23 -23.72
C PRO A 395 30.27 -11.46 -22.83
N GLY A 396 30.24 -12.65 -23.44
CA GLY A 396 30.41 -13.94 -22.77
C GLY A 396 29.15 -14.53 -22.12
N ARG A 397 28.00 -13.88 -22.25
CA ARG A 397 26.69 -14.34 -21.74
C ARG A 397 25.59 -14.26 -22.80
N GLU A 398 25.94 -13.96 -24.04
CA GLU A 398 25.00 -13.69 -25.12
C GLU A 398 23.99 -14.83 -25.31
N GLY A 399 22.70 -14.47 -25.38
CA GLY A 399 21.62 -15.43 -25.62
C GLY A 399 21.24 -16.27 -24.39
N THR A 400 21.91 -16.10 -23.24
CA THR A 400 21.51 -16.80 -22.01
C THR A 400 20.19 -16.24 -21.47
N PRO A 401 19.22 -17.09 -21.09
CA PRO A 401 17.96 -16.61 -20.53
C PRO A 401 18.15 -15.91 -19.19
N ILE A 402 17.51 -14.76 -19.02
CA ILE A 402 17.50 -14.00 -17.77
C ILE A 402 16.17 -14.15 -17.03
N GLU A 403 16.17 -13.86 -15.74
CA GLU A 403 14.98 -13.82 -14.90
C GLU A 403 15.06 -12.67 -13.90
N TRP A 404 14.02 -11.84 -13.85
CA TRP A 404 14.06 -10.57 -13.12
C TRP A 404 14.33 -10.68 -11.63
N TYR A 405 13.65 -11.58 -10.92
CA TYR A 405 13.81 -11.72 -9.47
C TYR A 405 15.23 -12.16 -9.10
N ARG A 406 15.73 -13.19 -9.78
CA ARG A 406 17.04 -13.79 -9.54
C ARG A 406 18.19 -12.87 -9.97
N ASP A 407 18.13 -12.33 -11.18
CA ASP A 407 19.29 -11.69 -11.81
C ASP A 407 19.41 -10.19 -11.50
N PHE A 408 18.32 -9.50 -11.12
CA PHE A 408 18.32 -8.04 -10.93
C PHE A 408 17.72 -7.58 -9.61
N TYR A 409 16.52 -8.04 -9.25
CA TYR A 409 15.83 -7.61 -8.04
C TYR A 409 16.60 -7.99 -6.77
N ALA A 410 16.91 -9.28 -6.58
CA ALA A 410 17.61 -9.74 -5.38
C ALA A 410 19.02 -9.11 -5.22
N PRO A 411 19.85 -8.98 -6.27
CA PRO A 411 21.12 -8.26 -6.18
C PRO A 411 20.98 -6.79 -5.76
N PHE A 412 19.97 -6.08 -6.29
CA PHE A 412 19.70 -4.70 -5.90
C PHE A 412 19.28 -4.60 -4.43
N LEU A 413 18.34 -5.44 -3.98
CA LEU A 413 17.92 -5.46 -2.58
C LEU A 413 19.10 -5.65 -1.65
N LYS A 414 20.03 -6.55 -2.00
CA LYS A 414 21.26 -6.75 -1.24
C LYS A 414 22.10 -5.47 -1.18
N ARG A 415 22.38 -4.82 -2.32
CA ARG A 415 23.19 -3.58 -2.36
C ARG A 415 22.55 -2.46 -1.54
N PHE A 416 21.23 -2.27 -1.67
CA PHE A 416 20.48 -1.26 -0.94
C PHE A 416 20.52 -1.53 0.57
N SER A 417 20.19 -2.77 0.98
CA SER A 417 20.18 -3.19 2.38
C SER A 417 21.56 -3.05 3.01
N ASP A 418 22.61 -3.48 2.31
CA ASP A 418 24.00 -3.34 2.75
C ASP A 418 24.43 -1.88 2.88
N ARG A 419 23.78 -0.93 2.19
CA ARG A 419 24.07 0.51 2.29
C ARG A 419 23.35 1.17 3.46
N VAL A 420 22.07 0.91 3.62
CA VAL A 420 21.24 1.58 4.64
C VAL A 420 21.47 1.01 6.05
N SER A 421 21.92 -0.24 6.16
CA SER A 421 22.21 -0.87 7.46
C SER A 421 23.63 -0.63 8.01
N ARG A 422 24.52 0.06 7.26
CA ARG A 422 25.97 0.15 7.62
C ARG A 422 26.24 0.69 9.01
N LYS A 423 25.50 1.73 9.44
CA LYS A 423 25.65 2.32 10.78
C LYS A 423 24.88 1.56 11.87
N SER A 424 23.91 0.73 11.47
CA SER A 424 22.91 0.16 12.37
C SER A 424 22.50 -1.23 11.87
N PRO A 425 23.17 -2.30 12.29
CA PRO A 425 22.88 -3.66 11.84
C PRO A 425 21.56 -4.21 12.39
N ARG A 426 20.86 -3.46 13.26
CA ARG A 426 19.51 -3.78 13.76
C ARG A 426 18.39 -3.44 12.76
N GLN A 427 18.71 -2.69 11.70
CA GLN A 427 17.72 -2.26 10.72
C GLN A 427 17.09 -3.46 10.01
N PHE A 428 15.77 -3.43 9.91
CA PHE A 428 14.99 -4.40 9.14
C PHE A 428 15.01 -4.03 7.66
N CYS A 429 15.00 -5.06 6.82
CA CYS A 429 14.83 -4.94 5.38
C CYS A 429 13.43 -5.42 5.00
N PHE A 430 12.52 -4.48 4.77
CA PHE A 430 11.17 -4.79 4.30
C PHE A 430 11.21 -5.02 2.80
N ILE A 431 10.70 -6.15 2.32
CA ILE A 431 10.69 -6.47 0.88
C ILE A 431 9.32 -6.91 0.41
N GLU A 432 9.02 -6.59 -0.85
CA GLU A 432 7.78 -6.99 -1.48
C GLU A 432 7.98 -7.42 -2.95
N PRO A 433 7.18 -8.38 -3.43
CA PRO A 433 7.21 -8.79 -4.84
C PRO A 433 6.55 -7.73 -5.73
N ILE A 434 6.55 -7.96 -7.04
CA ILE A 434 5.68 -7.21 -7.96
C ILE A 434 4.24 -7.29 -7.45
N PRO A 435 3.46 -6.18 -7.45
CA PRO A 435 2.06 -6.20 -7.04
C PRO A 435 1.27 -7.33 -7.71
N ASN A 436 0.40 -7.98 -6.93
CA ASN A 436 -0.41 -9.14 -7.35
C ASN A 436 0.35 -10.45 -7.68
N GLU A 437 1.68 -10.46 -7.67
CA GLU A 437 2.47 -11.68 -7.69
C GLU A 437 2.68 -12.26 -6.29
N PHE A 438 3.03 -13.54 -6.23
CA PHE A 438 3.55 -14.14 -5.01
C PHE A 438 5.07 -14.17 -5.09
N MET A 439 5.74 -13.91 -3.95
CA MET A 439 7.19 -13.99 -3.83
C MET A 439 7.69 -15.38 -4.28
N PRO A 440 8.64 -15.47 -5.23
CA PRO A 440 9.23 -16.76 -5.59
C PRO A 440 10.06 -17.36 -4.44
N PRO A 441 10.30 -18.68 -4.44
CA PRO A 441 11.19 -19.29 -3.46
C PRO A 441 12.56 -18.61 -3.45
N TRP A 442 12.98 -18.15 -2.29
CA TRP A 442 14.31 -17.57 -2.09
C TRP A 442 15.05 -18.47 -1.12
N VAL A 443 16.00 -19.28 -1.57
CA VAL A 443 16.66 -20.25 -0.67
C VAL A 443 17.72 -19.55 0.17
N ASP A 444 17.74 -19.82 1.48
CA ASP A 444 18.84 -19.39 2.35
C ASP A 444 19.95 -20.44 2.33
N GLY A 445 21.17 -20.03 1.95
CA GLY A 445 22.34 -20.89 1.85
C GLY A 445 22.79 -21.54 3.17
N ASN A 446 22.26 -21.08 4.32
CA ASN A 446 22.52 -21.65 5.64
C ASN A 446 21.57 -22.78 6.05
N SER A 447 20.52 -23.06 5.27
CA SER A 447 19.66 -24.22 5.53
C SER A 447 20.37 -25.50 5.05
N GLY A 448 21.05 -26.19 5.97
CA GLY A 448 21.68 -27.50 5.76
C GLY A 448 20.73 -28.63 5.31
N GLU A 449 19.46 -28.31 5.05
CA GLU A 449 18.52 -29.14 4.32
C GLU A 449 18.19 -28.48 2.98
N ALA A 450 19.05 -28.67 1.97
CA ALA A 450 18.68 -28.45 0.59
C ALA A 450 17.61 -29.49 0.17
N LYS A 451 16.36 -29.31 0.63
CA LYS A 451 15.22 -29.79 -0.15
C LYS A 451 15.29 -28.98 -1.44
N SER A 452 15.61 -29.62 -2.56
CA SER A 452 15.66 -28.96 -3.87
C SER A 452 14.50 -27.96 -3.96
N PRO A 453 14.74 -26.66 -4.20
CA PRO A 453 13.67 -25.68 -4.21
C PRO A 453 12.65 -26.13 -5.26
N LYS A 454 11.48 -26.55 -4.78
CA LYS A 454 10.43 -27.08 -5.66
C LYS A 454 9.86 -25.90 -6.43
N LYS A 455 9.94 -25.96 -7.76
CA LYS A 455 9.25 -25.02 -8.64
C LYS A 455 7.77 -24.99 -8.27
N GLN A 456 7.23 -23.79 -8.03
CA GLN A 456 5.84 -23.60 -7.61
C GLN A 456 4.99 -23.13 -8.78
N ASN A 457 3.74 -23.59 -8.84
CA ASN A 457 2.80 -23.20 -9.89
C ASN A 457 2.05 -21.91 -9.58
N TYR A 458 2.14 -21.40 -8.35
CA TYR A 458 1.39 -20.21 -7.92
C TYR A 458 2.18 -18.90 -8.11
N ALA A 459 3.50 -18.96 -8.16
CA ALA A 459 4.40 -17.82 -8.27
C ALA A 459 5.17 -17.86 -9.60
N THR A 460 5.91 -16.78 -9.88
CA THR A 460 6.87 -16.72 -10.98
C THR A 460 7.80 -17.94 -10.93
N LYS A 461 8.01 -18.56 -12.08
CA LYS A 461 8.65 -19.88 -12.25
C LYS A 461 10.18 -19.83 -12.09
N THR A 462 10.64 -19.23 -11.00
CA THR A 462 12.05 -18.96 -10.66
C THR A 462 12.38 -19.39 -9.24
N VAL A 463 13.68 -19.37 -8.90
CA VAL A 463 14.22 -19.53 -7.57
C VAL A 463 15.34 -18.51 -7.41
N ILE A 464 15.33 -17.78 -6.29
CA ILE A 464 16.41 -16.88 -5.91
C ILE A 464 17.39 -17.67 -5.03
N ASP A 465 18.65 -17.75 -5.45
CA ASP A 465 19.70 -18.59 -4.85
C ASP A 465 20.87 -17.80 -4.26
N ILE A 466 20.80 -16.46 -4.28
CA ILE A 466 21.75 -15.60 -3.59
C ILE A 466 21.37 -15.42 -2.12
N LYS A 467 22.34 -15.07 -1.26
CA LYS A 467 22.07 -14.78 0.16
C LYS A 467 21.04 -13.64 0.28
N ARG A 468 20.02 -13.86 1.11
CA ARG A 468 19.03 -12.84 1.49
C ARG A 468 19.68 -11.68 2.27
N PRO A 469 19.10 -10.48 2.25
CA PRO A 469 19.41 -9.46 3.25
C PRO A 469 19.21 -9.99 4.67
N ASP A 470 20.07 -9.56 5.59
CA ASP A 470 19.90 -9.86 7.02
C ASP A 470 18.67 -9.07 7.56
N ASN A 471 18.05 -9.57 8.64
CA ASN A 471 16.81 -9.02 9.24
C ASN A 471 15.67 -8.77 8.23
N LEU A 472 15.45 -9.71 7.33
CA LEU A 472 14.40 -9.63 6.32
C LEU A 472 13.00 -9.65 6.95
N VAL A 473 12.12 -8.78 6.45
CA VAL A 473 10.69 -8.75 6.75
C VAL A 473 9.91 -8.83 5.43
N PHE A 474 8.95 -9.74 5.34
CA PHE A 474 8.06 -9.84 4.18
C PHE A 474 6.96 -8.77 4.26
N GLY A 475 6.99 -7.80 3.35
CA GLY A 475 6.20 -6.57 3.36
C GLY A 475 5.12 -6.44 2.28
N PRO A 476 4.35 -7.48 1.89
CA PRO A 476 3.48 -7.41 0.71
C PRO A 476 2.32 -6.42 0.86
N HIS A 477 1.77 -5.99 -0.27
CA HIS A 477 0.55 -5.19 -0.34
C HIS A 477 -0.71 -6.02 -0.57
N PHE A 478 -1.87 -5.46 -0.20
CA PHE A 478 -3.17 -6.00 -0.58
C PHE A 478 -4.20 -4.92 -0.85
N TYR A 479 -4.85 -4.99 -2.01
CA TYR A 479 -6.02 -4.20 -2.34
C TYR A 479 -7.15 -5.07 -2.89
N ASP A 480 -8.40 -4.72 -2.58
CA ASP A 480 -9.54 -5.25 -3.31
C ASP A 480 -9.55 -4.64 -4.71
N LEU A 481 -8.94 -5.34 -5.67
CA LEU A 481 -8.83 -4.88 -7.05
C LEU A 481 -10.19 -4.61 -7.71
N ASN A 482 -11.26 -5.31 -7.29
CA ASN A 482 -12.59 -5.05 -7.84
C ASN A 482 -13.11 -3.68 -7.36
N VAL A 483 -12.99 -3.37 -6.07
CA VAL A 483 -13.41 -2.07 -5.52
C VAL A 483 -12.48 -0.94 -5.96
N LEU A 484 -11.16 -1.16 -5.92
CA LEU A 484 -10.14 -0.20 -6.36
C LEU A 484 -10.38 0.24 -7.82
N PHE A 485 -10.60 -0.74 -8.69
CA PHE A 485 -10.73 -0.48 -10.13
C PHE A 485 -12.11 0.06 -10.51
N SER A 486 -13.20 -0.50 -9.98
CA SER A 486 -14.56 -0.08 -10.31
C SER A 486 -15.00 1.19 -9.56
N LYS A 487 -14.33 1.53 -8.45
CA LYS A 487 -14.73 2.58 -7.50
C LYS A 487 -16.19 2.39 -7.05
N HIS A 488 -16.59 1.14 -6.84
CA HIS A 488 -17.96 0.80 -6.47
C HIS A 488 -18.01 -0.40 -5.53
N HIS A 489 -18.85 -0.31 -4.49
CA HIS A 489 -19.19 -1.41 -3.60
C HIS A 489 -20.63 -1.29 -3.11
N SER A 490 -21.38 -2.40 -3.18
CA SER A 490 -22.76 -2.44 -2.72
C SER A 490 -22.97 -3.57 -1.70
N TRP A 491 -23.06 -4.82 -2.15
CA TRP A 491 -23.34 -5.97 -1.31
C TRP A 491 -22.58 -7.23 -1.75
N MET A 492 -21.77 -7.14 -2.80
CA MET A 492 -21.00 -8.24 -3.37
C MET A 492 -19.53 -7.86 -3.44
N SER A 493 -18.66 -8.81 -3.08
CA SER A 493 -17.22 -8.72 -3.34
C SER A 493 -16.74 -9.90 -4.18
N VAL A 494 -15.56 -9.72 -4.76
CA VAL A 494 -14.98 -10.63 -5.74
C VAL A 494 -13.60 -11.07 -5.25
N ASN A 495 -13.33 -12.37 -5.33
CA ASN A 495 -11.99 -12.90 -5.13
C ASN A 495 -11.17 -12.79 -6.43
N VAL A 496 -10.66 -11.59 -6.70
CA VAL A 496 -9.89 -11.31 -7.93
C VAL A 496 -8.60 -12.13 -7.96
N GLN A 497 -7.92 -12.32 -6.83
CA GLN A 497 -6.72 -13.16 -6.72
C GLN A 497 -6.99 -14.61 -7.18
N GLY A 498 -8.16 -15.15 -6.83
CA GLY A 498 -8.61 -16.47 -7.24
C GLY A 498 -8.98 -16.52 -8.72
N LEU A 499 -9.76 -15.54 -9.20
CA LEU A 499 -10.19 -15.46 -10.61
C LEU A 499 -9.00 -15.40 -11.56
N SER A 500 -8.00 -14.56 -11.28
CA SER A 500 -6.79 -14.45 -12.11
C SER A 500 -5.95 -15.73 -12.13
N ARG A 501 -6.26 -16.69 -11.26
CA ARG A 501 -5.60 -18.00 -11.17
C ARG A 501 -6.54 -19.15 -11.54
N GLY A 502 -7.59 -18.86 -12.32
CA GLY A 502 -8.49 -19.87 -12.89
C GLY A 502 -9.59 -20.36 -11.96
N MET A 503 -9.89 -19.65 -10.86
CA MET A 503 -11.04 -19.98 -10.01
C MET A 503 -12.35 -19.84 -10.80
N PHE A 504 -13.22 -20.84 -10.68
CA PHE A 504 -14.56 -20.78 -11.26
C PHE A 504 -15.38 -19.61 -10.69
N ILE A 505 -15.99 -18.80 -11.54
CA ILE A 505 -16.58 -17.50 -11.17
C ILE A 505 -17.55 -17.56 -9.99
N LEU A 506 -18.43 -18.56 -9.92
CA LEU A 506 -19.41 -18.66 -8.83
C LEU A 506 -18.78 -18.95 -7.46
N LYS A 507 -17.53 -19.46 -7.43
CA LYS A 507 -16.76 -19.64 -6.19
C LYS A 507 -16.01 -18.37 -5.77
N ALA A 508 -15.92 -17.38 -6.66
CA ALA A 508 -15.24 -16.12 -6.41
C ALA A 508 -16.17 -14.99 -5.96
N LEU A 509 -17.50 -15.21 -5.93
CA LEU A 509 -18.48 -14.19 -5.52
C LEU A 509 -18.87 -14.38 -4.04
N TYR A 510 -18.86 -13.29 -3.29
CA TYR A 510 -19.15 -13.26 -1.86
C TYR A 510 -20.19 -12.18 -1.56
N PHE A 511 -21.23 -12.52 -0.79
CA PHE A 511 -22.39 -11.66 -0.60
C PHE A 511 -22.60 -11.24 0.86
N GLY A 512 -22.67 -9.94 1.10
CA GLY A 512 -22.83 -9.30 2.41
C GLY A 512 -21.53 -9.20 3.21
N ALA A 513 -21.56 -8.37 4.27
CA ALA A 513 -20.38 -8.03 5.08
C ALA A 513 -19.65 -9.25 5.69
N ARG A 514 -20.38 -10.29 6.11
CA ARG A 514 -19.76 -11.53 6.63
C ARG A 514 -18.98 -12.28 5.55
N ALA A 515 -19.54 -12.39 4.35
CA ALA A 515 -18.86 -13.05 3.24
C ALA A 515 -17.71 -12.19 2.71
N LEU A 516 -17.82 -10.86 2.75
CA LEU A 516 -16.74 -9.92 2.45
C LEU A 516 -15.51 -10.17 3.35
N ARG A 517 -15.67 -10.24 4.68
CA ARG A 517 -14.57 -10.61 5.60
C ARG A 517 -13.97 -11.97 5.24
N LYS A 518 -14.81 -12.97 4.91
CA LYS A 518 -14.34 -14.29 4.47
C LYS A 518 -13.51 -14.24 3.18
N ASN A 519 -13.91 -13.40 2.22
CA ASN A 519 -13.18 -13.16 0.98
C ASN A 519 -11.79 -12.59 1.27
N TYR A 520 -11.72 -11.47 2.00
CA TYR A 520 -10.45 -10.82 2.35
C TYR A 520 -9.56 -11.72 3.20
N ARG A 521 -10.13 -12.43 4.18
CA ARG A 521 -9.39 -13.41 5.00
C ARG A 521 -8.70 -14.45 4.13
N ALA A 522 -9.40 -14.97 3.12
CA ALA A 522 -8.85 -15.99 2.23
C ALA A 522 -7.72 -15.45 1.35
N GLN A 523 -7.89 -14.27 0.76
CA GLN A 523 -6.89 -13.66 -0.12
C GLN A 523 -5.62 -13.25 0.64
N LEU A 524 -5.77 -12.60 1.80
CA LEU A 524 -4.65 -12.25 2.70
C LEU A 524 -3.98 -13.51 3.26
N GLY A 525 -4.77 -14.51 3.66
CA GLY A 525 -4.24 -15.78 4.15
C GLY A 525 -3.39 -16.52 3.10
N ASN A 526 -3.75 -16.43 1.81
CA ASN A 526 -2.93 -16.95 0.73
C ASN A 526 -1.60 -16.22 0.60
N ILE A 527 -1.59 -14.89 0.69
CA ILE A 527 -0.35 -14.08 0.64
C ILE A 527 0.61 -14.52 1.74
N ILE A 528 0.13 -14.61 2.99
CA ILE A 528 0.96 -15.01 4.14
C ILE A 528 1.43 -16.46 4.01
N LYS A 529 0.52 -17.37 3.64
CA LYS A 529 0.85 -18.80 3.43
C LYS A 529 1.95 -18.98 2.40
N TYR A 530 1.84 -18.32 1.25
CA TYR A 530 2.81 -18.47 0.17
C TYR A 530 4.10 -17.70 0.44
N GLY A 531 4.05 -16.56 1.15
CA GLY A 531 5.23 -15.88 1.67
C GLY A 531 6.06 -16.79 2.57
N LYS A 532 5.42 -17.46 3.54
CA LYS A 532 6.09 -18.45 4.42
C LYS A 532 6.65 -19.65 3.64
N ALA A 533 5.93 -20.14 2.63
CA ALA A 533 6.43 -21.22 1.79
C ALA A 533 7.65 -20.81 0.94
N SER A 534 7.79 -19.54 0.59
CA SER A 534 8.88 -19.01 -0.23
C SER A 534 10.09 -18.52 0.58
N LEU A 535 9.84 -17.92 1.75
CA LEU A 535 10.84 -17.29 2.61
C LEU A 535 11.16 -18.10 3.88
N GLY A 536 10.33 -19.09 4.22
CA GLY A 536 10.45 -19.87 5.45
C GLY A 536 9.70 -19.25 6.63
N ASP A 537 9.32 -20.10 7.59
CA ASP A 537 8.51 -19.70 8.74
C ASP A 537 9.21 -18.76 9.74
N HIS A 538 10.54 -18.60 9.62
CA HIS A 538 11.33 -17.72 10.47
C HIS A 538 11.28 -16.24 10.05
N VAL A 539 10.81 -15.94 8.82
CA VAL A 539 10.68 -14.57 8.31
C VAL A 539 9.32 -14.01 8.71
N PRO A 540 9.26 -12.91 9.49
CA PRO A 540 7.99 -12.27 9.85
C PRO A 540 7.37 -11.59 8.63
N ALA A 541 6.05 -11.36 8.71
CA ALA A 541 5.30 -10.66 7.69
C ALA A 541 4.56 -9.45 8.28
N LEU A 542 4.47 -8.38 7.51
CA LEU A 542 3.68 -7.19 7.78
C LEU A 542 3.08 -6.71 6.45
N ILE A 543 1.78 -6.42 6.41
CA ILE A 543 1.17 -5.86 5.21
C ILE A 543 1.58 -4.40 5.10
N GLY A 544 2.49 -4.08 4.16
CA GLY A 544 3.08 -2.74 4.00
C GLY A 544 2.05 -1.69 3.57
N GLU A 545 1.05 -2.12 2.80
CA GLU A 545 0.02 -1.21 2.31
C GLU A 545 -1.29 -1.95 2.06
N VAL A 546 -2.37 -1.36 2.57
CA VAL A 546 -3.75 -1.86 2.44
C VAL A 546 -4.73 -0.76 2.80
N GLY A 547 -5.76 -0.56 1.99
CA GLY A 547 -6.72 0.51 2.24
C GLY A 547 -7.96 0.41 1.36
N ILE A 548 -8.81 1.42 1.46
CA ILE A 548 -9.99 1.56 0.61
C ILE A 548 -10.05 2.96 0.01
N PRO A 549 -10.56 3.08 -1.22
CA PRO A 549 -10.97 4.36 -1.74
C PRO A 549 -12.22 4.86 -0.99
N TYR A 550 -12.21 6.11 -0.54
CA TYR A 550 -13.36 6.76 0.09
C TYR A 550 -14.34 7.35 -0.94
N ASP A 551 -13.87 7.64 -2.16
CA ASP A 551 -14.62 8.15 -3.31
C ASP A 551 -15.44 7.06 -4.05
N ILE A 552 -15.64 5.89 -3.45
CA ILE A 552 -16.51 4.85 -4.02
C ILE A 552 -17.95 5.33 -4.18
N ASN A 553 -18.69 4.68 -5.08
CA ASN A 553 -20.10 4.97 -5.35
C ASN A 553 -20.33 6.45 -5.73
N GLY A 554 -19.38 7.02 -6.46
CA GLY A 554 -19.43 8.43 -6.90
C GLY A 554 -19.24 9.44 -5.77
N GLY A 555 -18.63 9.04 -4.64
CA GLY A 555 -18.38 9.95 -3.52
C GLY A 555 -19.64 10.37 -2.76
N GLU A 556 -20.75 9.61 -2.86
CA GLU A 556 -22.03 9.93 -2.19
C GLU A 556 -21.86 10.18 -0.67
N ALA A 557 -20.92 9.46 -0.04
CA ALA A 557 -20.60 9.63 1.38
C ALA A 557 -20.13 11.05 1.72
N PHE A 558 -19.49 11.77 0.80
CA PHE A 558 -19.01 13.13 1.01
C PHE A 558 -20.16 14.12 1.11
N ALA A 559 -21.20 13.94 0.30
CA ALA A 559 -22.37 14.81 0.30
C ALA A 559 -23.37 14.51 1.44
N THR A 560 -23.35 13.28 1.96
CA THR A 560 -24.37 12.76 2.89
C THR A 560 -23.85 12.51 4.30
N GLY A 561 -22.53 12.38 4.48
CA GLY A 561 -21.91 11.94 5.72
C GLY A 561 -22.07 10.44 5.98
N ASN A 562 -22.69 9.70 5.06
CA ASN A 562 -22.96 8.27 5.19
C ASN A 562 -21.81 7.41 4.65
N TYR A 563 -20.85 7.11 5.52
CA TYR A 563 -19.69 6.26 5.20
C TYR A 563 -19.93 4.77 5.47
N ASP A 564 -21.18 4.28 5.51
CA ASP A 564 -21.49 2.89 5.87
C ASP A 564 -20.78 1.85 4.98
N LYS A 565 -20.65 2.12 3.67
CA LYS A 565 -20.01 1.20 2.74
C LYS A 565 -18.49 1.18 2.89
N GLN A 566 -17.89 2.34 3.11
CA GLN A 566 -16.48 2.50 3.45
C GLN A 566 -16.19 1.78 4.78
N ARG A 567 -17.06 1.95 5.77
CA ARG A 567 -16.95 1.28 7.07
C ARG A 567 -17.03 -0.24 6.94
N GLU A 568 -17.94 -0.75 6.13
CA GLU A 568 -18.08 -2.18 5.84
C GLU A 568 -16.78 -2.77 5.26
N LEU A 569 -16.21 -2.10 4.24
CA LEU A 569 -14.97 -2.51 3.60
C LEU A 569 -13.77 -2.44 4.55
N MET A 570 -13.58 -1.30 5.23
CA MET A 570 -12.47 -1.08 6.15
C MET A 570 -12.53 -2.05 7.34
N HIS A 571 -13.73 -2.30 7.89
CA HIS A 571 -13.89 -3.28 8.95
C HIS A 571 -13.50 -4.68 8.49
N ALA A 572 -13.98 -5.11 7.33
CA ALA A 572 -13.68 -6.42 6.78
C ALA A 572 -12.18 -6.60 6.48
N LEU A 573 -11.50 -5.56 6.00
CA LEU A 573 -10.05 -5.58 5.74
C LEU A 573 -9.27 -5.76 7.03
N ILE A 574 -9.47 -4.89 8.03
CA ILE A 574 -8.75 -4.98 9.30
C ILE A 574 -9.06 -6.31 10.00
N ALA A 575 -10.33 -6.73 10.02
CA ALA A 575 -10.71 -8.00 10.63
C ALA A 575 -10.11 -9.21 9.90
N ALA A 576 -9.88 -9.13 8.58
CA ALA A 576 -9.21 -10.17 7.82
C ALA A 576 -7.70 -10.25 8.10
N MET A 577 -7.05 -9.12 8.40
CA MET A 577 -5.64 -9.08 8.85
C MET A 577 -5.52 -9.63 10.28
N GLU A 578 -6.41 -9.20 11.17
CA GLU A 578 -6.55 -9.74 12.53
C GLU A 578 -6.78 -11.26 12.49
N ASP A 579 -7.66 -11.76 11.61
CA ASP A 579 -7.93 -13.19 11.41
C ASP A 579 -6.71 -14.02 11.00
N ASN A 580 -5.73 -13.40 10.36
CA ASN A 580 -4.48 -14.01 9.90
C ASN A 580 -3.29 -13.72 10.83
N MET A 581 -3.51 -13.03 11.96
CA MET A 581 -2.47 -12.61 12.92
C MET A 581 -1.30 -11.87 12.27
N VAL A 582 -1.59 -10.98 11.32
CA VAL A 582 -0.56 -10.20 10.60
C VAL A 582 -0.68 -8.72 10.93
N GLY A 583 0.46 -8.07 11.19
CA GLY A 583 0.54 -6.62 11.33
C GLY A 583 0.33 -5.90 10.00
N PHE A 584 0.03 -4.62 10.04
CA PHE A 584 -0.30 -3.86 8.84
C PHE A 584 -0.08 -2.35 8.99
N THR A 585 0.10 -1.67 7.86
CA THR A 585 0.04 -0.22 7.74
C THR A 585 -1.06 0.18 6.75
N LEU A 586 -2.09 0.88 7.23
CA LEU A 586 -3.23 1.31 6.40
C LEU A 586 -2.81 2.41 5.42
N TRP A 587 -3.31 2.37 4.19
CA TRP A 587 -3.19 3.45 3.20
C TRP A 587 -4.44 4.34 3.27
N ASN A 588 -4.35 5.61 3.68
CA ASN A 588 -3.18 6.28 4.29
C ASN A 588 -3.60 7.31 5.38
N TYR A 589 -2.66 8.04 5.96
CA TYR A 589 -2.92 9.23 6.77
C TYR A 589 -2.33 10.46 6.07
N ASN A 590 -3.18 11.26 5.44
CA ASN A 590 -2.82 12.55 4.83
C ASN A 590 -3.71 13.68 5.36
N PRO A 591 -3.20 14.59 6.22
CA PRO A 591 -3.99 15.74 6.71
C PRO A 591 -4.34 16.75 5.61
N ASP A 592 -3.60 16.76 4.50
CA ASP A 592 -3.88 17.62 3.35
C ASP A 592 -4.94 17.05 2.40
N ASN A 593 -5.54 15.90 2.73
CA ASN A 593 -6.59 15.32 1.92
C ASN A 593 -7.80 16.27 1.83
N ARG A 594 -8.38 16.42 0.64
CA ARG A 594 -9.58 17.22 0.38
C ARG A 594 -10.59 16.43 -0.43
N VAL A 595 -11.89 16.71 -0.27
CA VAL A 595 -12.97 16.08 -1.04
C VAL A 595 -12.79 16.29 -2.55
N GLU A 596 -12.29 17.46 -2.96
CA GLU A 596 -12.18 17.80 -4.38
C GLU A 596 -11.06 17.05 -5.13
N TYR A 597 -9.92 16.85 -4.48
CA TYR A 597 -8.70 16.35 -5.12
C TYR A 597 -8.05 15.16 -4.39
N GLY A 598 -8.72 14.60 -3.38
CA GLY A 598 -8.17 13.53 -2.56
C GLY A 598 -6.89 13.98 -1.86
N ASP A 599 -5.85 13.15 -1.92
CA ASP A 599 -4.53 13.41 -1.37
C ASP A 599 -3.66 14.38 -2.19
N GLY A 600 -4.20 14.89 -3.31
CA GLY A 600 -3.52 15.81 -4.21
C GLY A 600 -2.77 15.13 -5.37
N TRP A 601 -2.60 13.81 -5.30
CA TRP A 601 -1.95 13.00 -6.31
C TRP A 601 -2.98 12.15 -7.07
N ASN A 602 -3.14 12.41 -8.37
CA ASN A 602 -4.04 11.67 -9.26
C ASN A 602 -5.47 11.47 -8.70
N LYS A 603 -5.98 12.43 -7.92
CA LYS A 603 -7.28 12.37 -7.21
C LYS A 603 -7.49 11.10 -6.38
N GLU A 604 -6.41 10.52 -5.85
CA GLU A 604 -6.54 9.38 -4.94
C GLU A 604 -7.15 9.82 -3.61
N ASP A 605 -8.21 9.15 -3.16
CA ASP A 605 -8.82 9.44 -1.88
C ASP A 605 -8.84 8.21 -0.98
N PHE A 606 -7.74 7.98 -0.26
CA PHE A 606 -7.55 6.84 0.65
C PHE A 606 -7.33 7.24 2.11
N SER A 607 -7.22 8.54 2.40
CA SER A 607 -6.79 8.98 3.73
C SER A 607 -7.83 8.63 4.81
N VAL A 608 -7.43 8.16 5.98
CA VAL A 608 -8.35 7.98 7.11
C VAL A 608 -8.79 9.32 7.73
N VAL A 609 -8.22 10.42 7.27
CA VAL A 609 -8.63 11.79 7.62
C VAL A 609 -8.95 12.60 6.37
N ASN A 610 -9.79 13.62 6.53
CA ASN A 610 -9.98 14.67 5.57
C ASN A 610 -9.75 16.02 6.27
N GLY A 611 -9.06 16.94 5.58
CA GLY A 611 -8.74 18.26 6.11
C GLY A 611 -9.78 19.33 5.79
N ASP A 612 -10.84 19.01 5.03
CA ASP A 612 -12.03 19.86 4.95
C ASP A 612 -12.76 19.81 6.30
N ASP A 613 -12.62 20.85 7.10
CA ASP A 613 -13.16 20.96 8.47
C ASP A 613 -14.52 21.66 8.55
N GLU A 614 -14.90 22.40 7.51
CA GLU A 614 -16.21 23.05 7.38
C GLU A 614 -17.22 22.19 6.61
N GLU A 615 -18.37 21.89 7.23
CA GLU A 615 -19.46 21.21 6.53
C GLU A 615 -20.16 22.13 5.53
N VAL A 616 -20.30 21.63 4.31
CA VAL A 616 -21.06 22.24 3.22
C VAL A 616 -22.17 21.27 2.82
N PRO A 617 -23.43 21.50 3.27
CA PRO A 617 -24.54 20.58 3.02
C PRO A 617 -24.67 20.17 1.54
N GLY A 618 -24.73 18.86 1.30
CA GLY A 618 -24.82 18.28 -0.05
C GLY A 618 -23.49 18.23 -0.82
N ARG A 619 -22.37 18.63 -0.20
CA ARG A 619 -21.03 18.56 -0.82
C ARG A 619 -19.96 18.00 0.12
N ILE A 620 -19.89 18.51 1.35
CA ILE A 620 -18.91 18.15 2.37
C ILE A 620 -19.65 17.94 3.69
N MET A 621 -19.82 16.68 4.08
CA MET A 621 -20.43 16.27 5.34
C MET A 621 -19.45 15.33 6.05
N GLN A 622 -19.27 15.53 7.35
CA GLN A 622 -18.38 14.68 8.14
C GLN A 622 -19.01 13.30 8.36
N ASP A 623 -18.19 12.31 8.70
CA ASP A 623 -18.69 10.96 9.03
C ASP A 623 -19.61 11.03 10.26
N TYR A 624 -20.88 10.70 10.08
CA TYR A 624 -21.88 10.75 11.14
C TYR A 624 -21.51 9.86 12.33
N ALA A 625 -20.75 8.78 12.12
CA ALA A 625 -20.34 7.89 13.20
C ALA A 625 -19.33 8.56 14.14
N ASN A 626 -18.52 9.48 13.60
CA ASN A 626 -17.51 10.26 14.33
C ASN A 626 -18.07 11.55 14.95
N ALA A 627 -19.32 11.92 14.64
CA ALA A 627 -19.97 13.14 15.16
C ALA A 627 -19.86 13.36 16.69
N PRO A 628 -19.93 12.34 17.57
CA PRO A 628 -19.74 12.54 19.02
C PRO A 628 -18.35 13.09 19.39
N HIS A 629 -17.35 12.89 18.53
CA HIS A 629 -15.96 13.29 18.74
C HIS A 629 -15.56 14.48 17.86
N ALA A 630 -16.50 15.12 17.14
CA ALA A 630 -16.20 16.19 16.18
C ALA A 630 -15.50 17.41 16.80
N LYS A 631 -15.68 17.65 18.11
CA LYS A 631 -15.06 18.76 18.85
C LYS A 631 -13.69 18.43 19.44
N ASP A 632 -13.28 17.16 19.39
CA ASP A 632 -11.99 16.72 19.89
C ASP A 632 -10.98 16.73 18.74
N GLU A 633 -9.92 17.51 18.88
CA GLU A 633 -8.86 17.62 17.86
C GLU A 633 -8.21 16.27 17.51
N LEU A 634 -8.25 15.30 18.42
CA LEU A 634 -7.70 13.96 18.20
C LEU A 634 -8.53 13.12 17.23
N TYR A 635 -9.80 13.47 16.99
CA TYR A 635 -10.70 12.69 16.13
C TYR A 635 -11.33 13.52 15.02
N ARG A 636 -11.24 14.85 15.07
CA ARG A 636 -11.76 15.77 14.05
C ARG A 636 -11.23 15.47 12.65
N GLY A 637 -12.13 15.42 11.68
CA GLY A 637 -11.85 15.10 10.27
C GLY A 637 -11.62 13.60 10.00
N GLY A 638 -11.71 12.76 11.03
CA GLY A 638 -11.55 11.31 10.88
C GLY A 638 -12.71 10.65 10.13
N ARG A 639 -12.37 9.71 9.26
CA ARG A 639 -13.31 8.94 8.43
C ARG A 639 -13.28 7.47 8.83
N VAL A 640 -14.44 6.89 9.13
CA VAL A 640 -14.63 5.51 9.60
C VAL A 640 -13.76 5.14 10.80
N LEU A 641 -13.45 6.11 11.66
CA LEU A 641 -12.65 5.92 12.88
C LEU A 641 -13.28 4.90 13.83
N ASP A 642 -14.60 4.72 13.77
CA ASP A 642 -15.33 3.77 14.60
C ASP A 642 -15.07 2.29 14.26
N VAL A 643 -14.35 2.04 13.17
CA VAL A 643 -13.78 0.72 12.89
C VAL A 643 -12.27 0.78 12.77
N VAL A 644 -11.63 1.91 12.44
CA VAL A 644 -10.16 1.98 12.43
C VAL A 644 -9.59 1.90 13.85
N ILE A 645 -10.19 2.61 14.81
CA ILE A 645 -9.79 2.61 16.21
C ILE A 645 -10.46 1.41 16.89
N ARG A 646 -9.71 0.38 17.26
CA ARG A 646 -10.29 -0.85 17.83
C ARG A 646 -9.34 -1.52 18.84
N PRO A 647 -9.86 -2.34 19.77
CA PRO A 647 -9.01 -3.01 20.73
C PRO A 647 -8.17 -4.10 20.06
N TYR A 648 -6.94 -4.27 20.52
CA TYR A 648 -6.08 -5.40 20.13
C TYR A 648 -5.00 -5.64 21.18
N ALA A 649 -4.55 -6.89 21.29
CA ALA A 649 -3.39 -7.24 22.11
C ALA A 649 -2.11 -6.79 21.39
N VAL A 650 -1.39 -5.84 21.99
CA VAL A 650 -0.21 -5.22 21.36
C VAL A 650 1.06 -5.97 21.74
N LYS A 651 1.28 -6.15 23.05
CA LYS A 651 2.43 -6.87 23.61
C LYS A 651 1.92 -8.16 24.20
N ILE A 652 2.17 -9.28 23.53
CA ILE A 652 1.56 -10.57 23.83
C ILE A 652 2.60 -11.45 24.52
N ALA A 653 2.34 -11.82 25.76
CA ALA A 653 3.13 -12.77 26.52
C ALA A 653 2.90 -14.20 26.00
N GLY A 654 3.33 -14.48 24.77
CA GLY A 654 2.97 -15.70 24.07
C GLY A 654 2.84 -15.58 22.55
N ARG A 655 2.26 -16.61 21.91
CA ARG A 655 1.89 -16.62 20.49
C ARG A 655 0.37 -16.45 20.32
N PRO A 656 -0.09 -15.48 19.52
CA PRO A 656 -1.53 -15.28 19.28
C PRO A 656 -2.13 -16.46 18.50
N LEU A 657 -3.36 -16.81 18.84
CA LEU A 657 -4.16 -17.87 18.18
C LEU A 657 -5.42 -17.31 17.52
N ARG A 658 -6.08 -16.36 18.18
CA ARG A 658 -7.33 -15.75 17.73
C ARG A 658 -7.43 -14.33 18.25
N SER A 659 -7.92 -13.42 17.40
CA SER A 659 -8.31 -12.06 17.73
C SER A 659 -9.61 -11.77 16.98
N ASP A 660 -10.66 -11.36 17.68
CA ASP A 660 -11.95 -11.08 17.07
C ASP A 660 -12.64 -9.93 17.81
N TRP A 661 -13.10 -8.94 17.06
CA TRP A 661 -13.80 -7.77 17.59
C TRP A 661 -15.06 -7.49 16.79
N ASP A 662 -16.18 -7.31 17.48
CA ASP A 662 -17.45 -6.92 16.86
C ASP A 662 -17.74 -5.43 17.14
N PRO A 663 -17.69 -4.54 16.13
CA PRO A 663 -17.93 -3.10 16.31
C PRO A 663 -19.37 -2.77 16.75
N ARG A 664 -20.33 -3.68 16.54
CA ARG A 664 -21.73 -3.48 16.94
C ARG A 664 -21.88 -3.62 18.45
N THR A 665 -21.28 -4.67 19.01
CA THR A 665 -21.41 -5.02 20.43
C THR A 665 -20.24 -4.53 21.28
N LEU A 666 -19.14 -4.10 20.65
CA LEU A 666 -17.85 -3.78 21.26
C LEU A 666 -17.26 -4.95 22.07
N LYS A 667 -17.63 -6.18 21.72
CA LYS A 667 -17.04 -7.39 22.30
C LYS A 667 -15.70 -7.68 21.64
N TYR A 668 -14.66 -7.83 22.45
CA TYR A 668 -13.33 -8.27 22.01
C TYR A 668 -13.01 -9.63 22.60
N GLU A 669 -12.52 -10.56 21.78
CA GLU A 669 -12.09 -11.88 22.20
C GLU A 669 -10.67 -12.14 21.69
N PHE A 670 -9.78 -12.56 22.59
CA PHE A 670 -8.39 -12.84 22.28
C PHE A 670 -7.96 -14.18 22.91
N GLU A 671 -7.25 -15.00 22.15
CA GLU A 671 -6.68 -16.26 22.60
C GLU A 671 -5.21 -16.34 22.20
N TRP A 672 -4.36 -16.81 23.11
CA TRP A 672 -2.92 -16.97 22.88
C TRP A 672 -2.37 -18.15 23.68
N THR A 673 -1.13 -18.53 23.37
CA THR A 673 -0.38 -19.59 24.05
C THR A 673 0.89 -19.06 24.68
N SER A 674 1.31 -19.58 25.82
CA SER A 674 2.65 -19.33 26.38
C SER A 674 3.75 -19.77 25.39
N GLN A 675 4.86 -19.03 25.28
CA GLN A 675 5.95 -19.38 24.35
C GLN A 675 6.74 -20.64 24.80
N ASP A 676 6.86 -20.87 26.12
CA ASP A 676 7.41 -22.06 26.77
C ASP A 676 6.73 -22.26 28.14
N ARG A 677 6.82 -23.45 28.77
CA ARG A 677 6.42 -23.62 30.18
C ARG A 677 7.47 -22.94 31.06
N VAL A 678 7.15 -21.76 31.57
CA VAL A 678 8.10 -20.92 32.32
C VAL A 678 8.07 -21.31 33.80
N GLY A 679 9.24 -21.44 34.44
CA GLY A 679 9.39 -21.59 35.89
C GLY A 679 9.12 -20.28 36.65
N GLU A 680 8.97 -20.34 37.98
CA GLU A 680 8.49 -19.23 38.83
C GLU A 680 9.44 -18.00 38.94
N GLU A 681 10.70 -18.07 38.50
CA GLU A 681 11.74 -17.04 38.73
C GLU A 681 11.96 -16.03 37.58
N GLN A 682 11.05 -15.86 36.62
CA GLN A 682 11.22 -14.93 35.48
C GLN A 682 10.42 -13.63 35.61
N ASP A 683 10.86 -12.59 34.91
CA ASP A 683 10.23 -11.25 34.84
C ASP A 683 8.71 -11.35 34.61
N ASP A 684 7.92 -10.68 35.45
CA ASP A 684 6.46 -10.65 35.36
C ASP A 684 5.95 -10.16 33.99
N LYS A 685 6.74 -9.37 33.25
CA LYS A 685 6.43 -8.95 31.89
C LYS A 685 6.31 -10.13 30.92
N LEU A 686 7.10 -11.19 31.07
CA LEU A 686 7.02 -12.39 30.23
C LEU A 686 5.68 -13.12 30.33
N ARG A 687 4.90 -12.85 31.38
CA ARG A 687 3.56 -13.41 31.61
C ARG A 687 2.43 -12.38 31.47
N THR A 688 2.76 -11.14 31.12
CA THR A 688 1.81 -10.03 31.06
C THR A 688 1.56 -9.60 29.62
N THR A 689 0.35 -9.88 29.13
CA THR A 689 -0.16 -9.37 27.87
C THR A 689 -0.76 -7.98 28.08
N GLU A 690 -0.39 -7.01 27.23
CA GLU A 690 -0.92 -5.64 27.24
C GLU A 690 -1.84 -5.43 26.03
N VAL A 691 -3.09 -5.06 26.32
CA VAL A 691 -4.15 -4.89 25.33
C VAL A 691 -4.56 -3.43 25.27
N PHE A 692 -4.52 -2.85 24.07
CA PHE A 692 -5.04 -1.51 23.82
C PHE A 692 -6.56 -1.55 23.87
N ILE A 693 -7.17 -0.70 24.70
CA ILE A 693 -8.62 -0.56 24.87
C ILE A 693 -8.98 0.90 24.58
N PRO A 694 -9.49 1.22 23.37
CA PRO A 694 -9.63 2.61 22.95
C PRO A 694 -10.70 3.36 23.73
N ARG A 695 -10.34 4.53 24.30
CA ARG A 695 -11.29 5.43 24.96
C ARG A 695 -12.46 5.80 24.04
N TYR A 696 -12.18 5.96 22.74
CA TYR A 696 -13.15 6.21 21.67
C TYR A 696 -14.39 5.26 21.74
N HIS A 697 -14.19 4.01 22.16
CA HIS A 697 -15.27 3.03 22.31
C HIS A 697 -15.62 2.68 23.76
N TYR A 698 -14.65 2.75 24.67
CA TYR A 698 -14.74 2.15 26.00
C TYR A 698 -14.70 3.18 27.14
N GLU A 699 -14.98 4.47 26.88
CA GLU A 699 -15.06 5.51 27.91
C GLU A 699 -16.06 5.17 29.03
N GLY A 700 -17.14 4.45 28.72
CA GLY A 700 -18.11 3.95 29.71
C GLY A 700 -17.63 2.78 30.59
N GLY A 701 -16.35 2.39 30.47
CA GLY A 701 -15.74 1.30 31.21
C GLY A 701 -15.87 -0.07 30.54
N ILE A 702 -15.18 -1.07 31.10
CA ILE A 702 -15.11 -2.44 30.58
C ILE A 702 -15.49 -3.49 31.63
N LYS A 703 -15.88 -4.67 31.15
CA LYS A 703 -15.93 -5.93 31.89
C LYS A 703 -14.98 -6.91 31.21
N ALA A 704 -13.90 -7.28 31.88
CA ALA A 704 -12.97 -8.28 31.36
C ALA A 704 -13.13 -9.63 32.10
N LYS A 705 -13.08 -10.71 31.33
CA LYS A 705 -13.06 -12.10 31.80
C LYS A 705 -11.82 -12.78 31.24
N VAL A 706 -11.02 -13.38 32.11
CA VAL A 706 -9.82 -14.13 31.76
C VAL A 706 -10.02 -15.60 32.11
N SER A 707 -9.48 -16.52 31.31
CA SER A 707 -9.51 -17.96 31.60
C SER A 707 -8.72 -18.34 32.84
N ASP A 708 -7.67 -17.58 33.13
CA ASP A 708 -6.70 -17.81 34.17
C ASP A 708 -6.00 -16.49 34.53
N GLY A 709 -5.31 -16.51 35.67
CA GLY A 709 -4.57 -15.36 36.17
C GLY A 709 -5.48 -14.21 36.58
N ASP A 710 -4.98 -12.99 36.39
CA ASP A 710 -5.60 -11.77 36.84
C ASP A 710 -5.42 -10.64 35.83
N TRP A 711 -6.24 -9.60 35.96
CA TRP A 711 -6.23 -8.46 35.04
C TRP A 711 -6.42 -7.14 35.80
N SER A 712 -5.90 -6.06 35.20
CA SER A 712 -6.12 -4.69 35.65
C SER A 712 -6.23 -3.75 34.45
N TYR A 713 -6.99 -2.67 34.58
CA TYR A 713 -7.25 -1.72 33.50
C TYR A 713 -6.89 -0.31 33.92
N ASP A 714 -6.05 0.35 33.13
CA ASP A 714 -5.76 1.77 33.23
C ASP A 714 -6.46 2.50 32.09
N ALA A 715 -7.48 3.30 32.44
CA ALA A 715 -8.30 4.00 31.48
C ALA A 715 -7.59 5.19 30.83
N GLU A 716 -6.66 5.84 31.54
CA GLU A 716 -5.91 6.98 31.03
C GLU A 716 -4.83 6.51 30.04
N LEU A 717 -4.19 5.38 30.34
CA LEU A 717 -3.28 4.72 29.40
C LEU A 717 -4.00 3.90 28.32
N GLN A 718 -5.33 3.80 28.34
CA GLN A 718 -6.11 2.97 27.42
C GLN A 718 -5.57 1.52 27.36
N THR A 719 -5.19 0.96 28.51
CA THR A 719 -4.42 -0.30 28.59
C THR A 719 -5.00 -1.28 29.59
N LEU A 720 -5.33 -2.46 29.09
CA LEU A 720 -5.69 -3.63 29.89
C LEU A 720 -4.48 -4.56 30.00
N TYR A 721 -4.03 -4.80 31.23
CA TYR A 721 -2.97 -5.75 31.56
C TYR A 721 -3.60 -7.08 31.94
N VAL A 722 -3.17 -8.17 31.31
CA VAL A 722 -3.58 -9.54 31.63
C VAL A 722 -2.35 -10.36 31.98
N ARG A 723 -2.23 -10.74 33.26
CA ARG A 723 -1.16 -11.60 33.75
C ARG A 723 -1.68 -13.02 33.82
N HIS A 724 -1.13 -13.91 33.01
CA HIS A 724 -1.55 -15.31 32.99
C HIS A 724 -0.79 -16.18 34.02
N LYS A 725 -1.36 -17.33 34.34
CA LYS A 725 -0.75 -18.33 35.25
C LYS A 725 0.34 -19.11 34.52
N ALA A 726 1.50 -19.29 35.15
CA ALA A 726 2.66 -19.92 34.54
C ALA A 726 2.42 -21.41 34.17
N GLU A 727 1.53 -22.08 34.90
CA GLU A 727 1.18 -23.49 34.68
C GLU A 727 0.14 -23.71 33.57
N VAL A 728 -0.49 -22.65 33.06
CA VAL A 728 -1.50 -22.71 32.01
C VAL A 728 -0.86 -22.43 30.65
N TYR A 729 -1.15 -23.25 29.65
CA TYR A 729 -0.55 -23.07 28.31
C TYR A 729 -1.42 -22.24 27.35
N ARG A 730 -2.75 -22.33 27.46
CA ARG A 730 -3.71 -21.63 26.59
C ARG A 730 -4.52 -20.64 27.42
N HIS A 731 -4.56 -19.40 26.95
CA HIS A 731 -5.20 -18.30 27.64
C HIS A 731 -6.27 -17.68 26.76
N ARG A 732 -7.29 -17.13 27.40
CA ARG A 732 -8.38 -16.43 26.74
C ARG A 732 -8.77 -15.18 27.53
N LEU A 733 -8.97 -14.10 26.80
CA LEU A 733 -9.53 -12.84 27.28
C LEU A 733 -10.84 -12.57 26.52
N VAL A 734 -11.85 -12.12 27.26
CA VAL A 734 -13.07 -11.54 26.70
C VAL A 734 -13.30 -10.18 27.35
N VAL A 735 -13.41 -9.13 26.55
CA VAL A 735 -13.74 -7.76 26.99
C VAL A 735 -15.10 -7.36 26.43
N GLU A 736 -15.97 -6.86 27.31
CA GLU A 736 -17.33 -6.43 26.99
C GLU A 736 -17.62 -5.06 27.63
N ILE A 737 -18.58 -4.32 27.07
CA ILE A 737 -19.11 -3.11 27.73
C ILE A 737 -20.25 -3.47 28.70
N PRO A 738 -20.52 -2.65 29.74
CA PRO A 738 -21.56 -2.96 30.71
C PRO A 738 -23.00 -3.04 30.17
N ASN A 739 -23.35 -2.29 29.13
CA ASN A 739 -24.71 -2.19 28.59
C ASN A 739 -24.73 -2.23 27.04
N VAL A 740 -24.68 -3.44 26.48
CA VAL A 740 -24.68 -3.68 25.03
C VAL A 740 -25.99 -3.25 24.36
N GLY A 741 -27.14 -3.49 25.01
CA GLY A 741 -28.45 -3.13 24.44
C GLY A 741 -28.60 -1.62 24.18
N ARG A 742 -28.13 -0.78 25.14
CA ARG A 742 -28.10 0.67 24.96
C ARG A 742 -27.21 1.09 23.80
N ARG A 743 -26.00 0.52 23.70
CA ARG A 743 -25.07 0.79 22.60
C ARG A 743 -25.67 0.49 21.23
N LEU A 744 -26.32 -0.68 21.09
CA LEU A 744 -26.96 -1.08 19.84
C LEU A 744 -28.08 -0.11 19.44
N LEU A 745 -28.91 0.31 20.40
CA LEU A 745 -29.96 1.29 20.16
C LEU A 745 -29.39 2.67 19.75
N GLU A 746 -28.38 3.18 20.49
CA GLU A 746 -27.73 4.46 20.19
C GLU A 746 -27.10 4.48 18.79
N ARG A 747 -26.55 3.35 18.32
CA ARG A 747 -26.04 3.20 16.95
C ARG A 747 -27.15 3.38 15.92
N VAL A 748 -28.28 2.69 16.10
CA VAL A 748 -29.43 2.79 15.18
C VAL A 748 -30.01 4.20 15.20
N GLU A 749 -30.21 4.80 16.38
CA GLU A 749 -30.69 6.18 16.52
C GLU A 749 -29.77 7.21 15.86
N ARG A 750 -28.44 7.03 15.99
CA ARG A 750 -27.46 7.90 15.34
C ARG A 750 -27.56 7.78 13.82
N ARG A 751 -27.59 6.56 13.28
CA ARG A 751 -27.73 6.33 11.85
C ARG A 751 -29.02 6.94 11.32
N ARG A 752 -30.16 6.74 11.99
CA ARG A 752 -31.47 7.27 11.58
C ARG A 752 -31.53 8.81 11.62
N ARG A 753 -30.77 9.47 12.50
CA ARG A 753 -30.67 10.94 12.53
C ARG A 753 -29.88 11.48 11.34
N ALA A 754 -28.78 10.82 10.99
CA ALA A 754 -27.93 11.22 9.87
C ALA A 754 -28.55 10.86 8.51
N VAL A 755 -29.15 9.68 8.43
CA VAL A 755 -29.78 9.12 7.23
C VAL A 755 -31.20 8.68 7.59
N PRO A 756 -32.18 9.61 7.52
CA PRO A 756 -33.57 9.29 7.80
C PRO A 756 -34.08 8.18 6.88
N PRO A 757 -34.68 7.11 7.43
CA PRO A 757 -35.16 5.99 6.62
C PRO A 757 -36.34 6.43 5.73
N SER A 758 -36.40 5.87 4.52
CA SER A 758 -37.54 6.03 3.62
C SER A 758 -38.67 5.05 3.97
N PHE A 759 -39.86 5.28 3.40
CA PHE A 759 -40.98 4.35 3.54
C PHE A 759 -40.66 2.97 2.93
N PRO A 760 -40.99 1.84 3.59
CA PRO A 760 -41.78 1.72 4.83
C PRO A 760 -40.94 1.71 6.12
N LEU A 761 -39.60 1.72 6.05
CA LEU A 761 -38.72 1.69 7.23
C LEU A 761 -38.90 2.90 8.15
N SER A 762 -39.40 4.02 7.61
CA SER A 762 -39.81 5.20 8.38
C SER A 762 -40.93 4.92 9.39
N LEU A 763 -41.75 3.89 9.19
CA LEU A 763 -42.82 3.49 10.12
C LEU A 763 -42.31 2.74 11.35
N LEU A 764 -41.09 2.20 11.30
CA LEU A 764 -40.48 1.48 12.42
C LEU A 764 -39.82 2.46 13.39
N SER A 765 -39.94 2.20 14.69
CA SER A 765 -39.11 2.88 15.69
C SER A 765 -37.66 2.37 15.62
N ALA A 766 -36.70 3.11 16.21
CA ALA A 766 -35.31 2.65 16.28
C ALA A 766 -35.18 1.28 16.98
N SER A 767 -35.96 1.04 18.04
CA SER A 767 -36.03 -0.26 18.72
C SER A 767 -36.66 -1.35 17.85
N GLY A 768 -37.68 -1.02 17.06
CA GLY A 768 -38.31 -1.97 16.13
C GLY A 768 -37.36 -2.36 14.99
N GLU A 769 -36.58 -1.39 14.50
CA GLU A 769 -35.54 -1.65 13.51
C GLU A 769 -34.39 -2.50 14.09
N LEU A 770 -33.92 -2.19 15.30
CA LEU A 770 -32.92 -3.01 15.98
C LEU A 770 -33.41 -4.45 16.18
N ALA A 771 -34.67 -4.63 16.58
CA ALA A 771 -35.26 -5.96 16.72
C ALA A 771 -35.25 -6.73 15.39
N LEU A 772 -35.48 -6.05 14.26
CA LEU A 772 -35.38 -6.65 12.92
C LEU A 772 -33.92 -6.96 12.52
N GLU A 773 -32.96 -6.08 12.83
CA GLU A 773 -31.52 -6.34 12.57
C GLU A 773 -31.00 -7.57 13.35
N GLU A 774 -31.57 -7.85 14.51
CA GLU A 774 -31.21 -8.98 15.37
C GLU A 774 -31.99 -10.27 15.06
N LEU A 775 -32.98 -10.23 14.14
CA LEU A 775 -33.63 -11.45 13.64
C LEU A 775 -32.64 -12.26 12.80
N ASP A 776 -32.68 -13.58 12.95
CA ASP A 776 -31.88 -14.49 12.12
C ASP A 776 -32.19 -14.26 10.62
N PRO A 777 -31.18 -13.98 9.77
CA PRO A 777 -31.36 -13.85 8.32
C PRO A 777 -32.10 -15.03 7.69
N GLY A 778 -31.92 -16.25 8.22
CA GLY A 778 -32.68 -17.43 7.79
C GLY A 778 -34.17 -17.33 8.10
N LEU A 779 -34.52 -16.77 9.26
CA LEU A 779 -35.90 -16.54 9.68
C LEU A 779 -36.56 -15.41 8.87
N VAL A 780 -35.83 -14.34 8.57
CA VAL A 780 -36.32 -13.23 7.72
C VAL A 780 -36.56 -13.71 6.28
N LEU A 781 -35.65 -14.51 5.73
CA LEU A 781 -35.83 -15.13 4.41
C LEU A 781 -37.06 -16.06 4.38
N VAL A 782 -37.26 -16.86 5.43
CA VAL A 782 -38.45 -17.70 5.59
C VAL A 782 -39.73 -16.85 5.70
N MET A 783 -39.71 -15.76 6.47
CA MET A 783 -40.85 -14.84 6.60
C MET A 783 -41.17 -14.09 5.30
N LEU A 784 -40.18 -13.82 4.45
CA LEU A 784 -40.38 -13.17 3.15
C LEU A 784 -40.81 -14.16 2.05
N LEU A 785 -40.33 -15.41 2.10
CA LEU A 785 -40.69 -16.45 1.14
C LEU A 785 -42.07 -17.06 1.43
N LEU A 786 -42.50 -17.14 2.70
CA LEU A 786 -43.79 -17.71 3.09
C LEU A 786 -45.00 -17.04 2.41
N PRO A 787 -45.11 -15.69 2.36
CA PRO A 787 -46.17 -15.00 1.62
C PRO A 787 -46.09 -15.26 0.11
N ALA A 788 -44.89 -15.26 -0.47
CA ALA A 788 -44.70 -15.51 -1.91
C ALA A 788 -45.09 -16.94 -2.31
N ILE A 789 -44.74 -17.92 -1.47
CA ILE A 789 -45.14 -19.32 -1.63
C ILE A 789 -46.65 -19.48 -1.42
N ALA A 790 -47.23 -18.82 -0.42
CA ALA A 790 -48.67 -18.83 -0.18
C ALA A 790 -49.46 -18.20 -1.34
N ILE A 791 -48.98 -17.10 -1.93
CA ILE A 791 -49.55 -16.46 -3.11
C ILE A 791 -49.40 -17.37 -4.33
N ALA A 792 -48.23 -17.97 -4.55
CA ALA A 792 -48.01 -18.91 -5.65
C ALA A 792 -48.94 -20.13 -5.53
N LEU A 793 -49.12 -20.68 -4.32
CA LEU A 793 -50.04 -21.78 -4.05
C LEU A 793 -51.52 -21.38 -4.22
N ALA A 794 -51.90 -20.16 -3.83
CA ALA A 794 -53.25 -19.64 -4.02
C ALA A 794 -53.57 -19.40 -5.51
N VAL A 795 -52.62 -18.87 -6.28
CA VAL A 795 -52.73 -18.69 -7.74
C VAL A 795 -52.75 -20.03 -8.47
N PHE A 796 -52.01 -21.04 -7.98
CA PHE A 796 -52.03 -22.39 -8.53
C PHE A 796 -53.36 -23.12 -8.22
N ALA A 797 -53.90 -22.94 -7.01
CA ALA A 797 -55.20 -23.48 -6.61
C ALA A 797 -56.37 -22.85 -7.39
N GLN A 798 -56.30 -21.55 -7.70
CA GLN A 798 -57.29 -20.86 -8.55
C GLN A 798 -57.25 -21.27 -10.04
N ARG A 799 -56.17 -21.90 -10.51
CA ARG A 799 -56.06 -22.42 -11.88
C ARG A 799 -56.49 -23.89 -12.02
N LEU A 800 -56.75 -24.56 -10.91
CA LEU A 800 -57.12 -25.98 -10.84
C LEU A 800 -58.57 -26.23 -10.41
N GLY A 801 -59.32 -25.18 -10.04
CA GLY A 801 -60.77 -25.18 -9.90
C GLY A 801 -61.40 -24.40 -11.03
#